data_AF-A0A7V3F7L6-F1
#
_entry.id   AF-A0A7V3F7L6-F1
#
_cell.length_a   1.000
_cell.length_b   1.000
_cell.length_c   1.000
_cell.angle_alpha   90.00
_cell.angle_beta   90.00
_cell.angle_gamma   90.00
#
_symmetry.space_group_name_H-M   'P 1'
#
loop_
_entity.id
_entity.type
_entity.pdbx_description
1 polymer ?
#
loop_
_entity_poly.entity_id
_entity_poly.type
_entity_poly.pdbx_seq_one_letter_code
_entity_poly.pdbx_strand_id
1 'polypeptide(L)'
;MALVAQHSISIIFPAYNEEDNIAKAVGQAVQCMQLLFRDWEVIVVDDGSRDKTGEIIDGLAEQNPRVIALHHGANQGYGAALKTGILQASKELIFFCDSDLQFHLSELVLPLTWIEQYDIVIGYRSKRQDPLHRRFNAFGWNTLVRLLLGLKVKDIDCAFKLFRRVVFQAIQIDAVGAMVNTDILVQAIRMGFKIKEIPVTHFPRLQGKQTGANLHVVLKAFKELVRLYRKLRNIHPIVIEYDRRREPHRPAPQERRRAERRQVMLPINFPDRRRRYMQLNGTLIPLSLSGSHSVIPELLRLRDAPRPRRIAMVAACPFPANHGTPAGIKETAEALARKGHQVYLVTYHFGDGPAPRGVHIHRIADLGFGRRVVVGPTWHKPLFDLLMVFTLWRVIRRENIDLIHAHNYEGALIGYVAKLLTRRPLVYNAVNTMRDELPTYRFIRPQALAQGLARLLDAWVPRLADRVIAISEELVQFLRQRGVHPERLQMIPLGIDTTAFAAVVPSDRAALRERFHLGDRPVVMYTGILDRFQRVDYLLRAMHHVVEHIPTAHLLLVTNVATAEDLQACQAMIDGLGLQQQVDIVPHTAFEDIPRFLAAADVTVVPRPHCPGFPVKLLNYMAAGKPIVLFEGSAKGLQHRQHAMVVADHDWQALGQGIVTLLQDPALAQRLGQNARRWADEHLSWPSIIGRIEQVYAALLEPARETR
;
A
#
# COMPACT_ATOMS: atom_id res chain seq x y z
N MET A 1 -32.20 38.92 -18.31
CA MET A 1 -31.42 40.09 -17.84
C MET A 1 -31.91 40.68 -16.52
N ALA A 2 -33.22 40.72 -16.23
CA ALA A 2 -33.76 41.30 -14.98
C ALA A 2 -33.25 40.66 -13.67
N LEU A 3 -32.84 39.38 -13.70
CA LEU A 3 -32.29 38.64 -12.54
C LEU A 3 -30.81 38.99 -12.23
N VAL A 4 -30.01 39.35 -13.23
CA VAL A 4 -28.55 39.58 -13.07
C VAL A 4 -28.27 40.94 -12.43
N ALA A 5 -29.09 41.95 -12.74
CA ALA A 5 -28.92 43.33 -12.29
C ALA A 5 -29.18 43.57 -10.78
N GLN A 6 -29.56 42.53 -10.02
CA GLN A 6 -29.90 42.64 -8.59
C GLN A 6 -28.77 42.24 -7.64
N HIS A 7 -27.74 41.54 -8.14
CA HIS A 7 -26.58 41.15 -7.34
C HIS A 7 -25.46 42.18 -7.46
N SER A 8 -24.56 42.20 -6.46
CA SER A 8 -23.28 42.87 -6.57
C SER A 8 -22.14 41.85 -6.69
N ILE A 9 -21.08 42.16 -7.44
CA ILE A 9 -20.01 41.19 -7.74
C ILE A 9 -18.60 41.77 -7.60
N SER A 10 -17.72 41.00 -6.98
CA SER A 10 -16.26 41.26 -6.93
C SER A 10 -15.57 40.27 -7.86
N ILE A 11 -14.82 40.77 -8.83
CA ILE A 11 -13.96 39.96 -9.69
C ILE A 11 -12.53 40.03 -9.17
N ILE A 12 -11.86 38.89 -9.04
CA ILE A 12 -10.47 38.82 -8.56
C ILE A 12 -9.56 38.27 -9.65
N PHE A 13 -8.47 38.98 -9.92
CA PHE A 13 -7.38 38.58 -10.80
C PHE A 13 -6.05 38.50 -10.03
N PRO A 14 -5.57 37.28 -9.72
CA PRO A 14 -4.19 37.08 -9.28
C PRO A 14 -3.24 37.31 -10.47
N ALA A 15 -2.23 38.16 -10.31
CA ALA A 15 -1.27 38.51 -11.36
C ALA A 15 0.18 38.29 -10.89
N TYR A 16 1.02 37.75 -11.77
CA TYR A 16 2.47 37.68 -11.56
C TYR A 16 3.20 37.64 -12.90
N ASN A 17 3.92 38.71 -13.22
CA ASN A 17 4.58 38.92 -14.50
C ASN A 17 3.63 38.76 -15.70
N GLU A 18 2.56 39.55 -15.73
CA GLU A 18 1.49 39.51 -16.74
C GLU A 18 1.35 40.85 -17.48
N GLU A 19 2.43 41.62 -17.65
CA GLU A 19 2.40 42.97 -18.26
C GLU A 19 1.72 42.99 -19.64
N ASP A 20 1.87 41.91 -20.41
CA ASP A 20 1.29 41.77 -21.76
C ASP A 20 -0.24 41.54 -21.77
N ASN A 21 -0.79 41.00 -20.68
CA ASN A 21 -2.16 40.49 -20.62
C ASN A 21 -3.06 41.31 -19.69
N ILE A 22 -2.51 41.85 -18.59
CA ILE A 22 -3.31 42.34 -17.47
C ILE A 22 -4.23 43.50 -17.85
N ALA A 23 -3.74 44.45 -18.67
CA ALA A 23 -4.54 45.60 -19.12
C ALA A 23 -5.76 45.16 -19.94
N LYS A 24 -5.59 44.18 -20.83
CA LYS A 24 -6.68 43.63 -21.64
C LYS A 24 -7.67 42.84 -20.77
N ALA A 25 -7.18 42.05 -19.82
CA ALA A 25 -8.02 41.25 -18.93
C ALA A 25 -8.93 42.14 -18.06
N VAL A 26 -8.35 43.17 -17.43
CA VAL A 26 -9.09 44.15 -16.63
C VAL A 26 -10.06 44.94 -17.51
N GLY A 27 -9.64 45.38 -18.69
CA GLY A 27 -10.52 46.08 -19.64
C GLY A 27 -11.75 45.26 -20.04
N GLN A 28 -11.57 43.97 -20.36
CA GLN A 28 -12.67 43.06 -20.66
C GLN A 28 -13.59 42.84 -19.45
N ALA A 29 -13.03 42.74 -18.25
CA ALA A 29 -13.81 42.60 -17.02
C ALA A 29 -14.68 43.83 -16.76
N VAL A 30 -14.09 45.03 -16.85
CA VAL A 30 -14.80 46.31 -16.66
C VAL A 30 -15.96 46.43 -17.65
N GLN A 31 -15.71 46.19 -18.95
CA GLN A 31 -16.76 46.25 -19.96
C GLN A 31 -17.88 45.25 -19.69
N CYS A 32 -17.53 44.00 -19.36
CA CYS A 32 -18.51 42.97 -19.05
C CYS A 32 -19.33 43.31 -17.79
N MET A 33 -18.70 43.84 -16.75
CA MET A 33 -19.38 44.15 -15.49
C MET A 33 -20.29 45.37 -15.60
N GLN A 34 -19.88 46.41 -16.35
CA GLN A 34 -20.71 47.57 -16.64
C GLN A 34 -22.02 47.19 -17.35
N LEU A 35 -21.99 46.17 -18.21
CA LEU A 35 -23.17 45.70 -18.92
C LEU A 35 -24.09 44.82 -18.06
N LEU A 36 -23.54 44.07 -17.11
CA LEU A 36 -24.27 43.04 -16.36
C LEU A 36 -24.73 43.48 -14.97
N PHE A 37 -23.99 44.37 -14.29
CA PHE A 37 -24.19 44.68 -12.88
C PHE A 37 -24.23 46.18 -12.61
N ARG A 38 -25.07 46.61 -11.65
CA ARG A 38 -25.11 48.00 -11.18
C ARG A 38 -23.98 48.31 -10.19
N ASP A 39 -23.71 47.35 -9.30
CA ASP A 39 -22.67 47.43 -8.28
C ASP A 39 -21.64 46.32 -8.48
N TRP A 40 -20.39 46.69 -8.69
CA TRP A 40 -19.31 45.76 -9.00
C TRP A 40 -17.94 46.36 -8.66
N GLU A 41 -16.96 45.50 -8.46
CA GLU A 41 -15.54 45.85 -8.30
C GLU A 41 -14.64 44.82 -9.00
N VAL A 42 -13.46 45.24 -9.43
CA VAL A 42 -12.41 44.39 -10.00
C VAL A 42 -11.16 44.55 -9.13
N ILE A 43 -10.75 43.49 -8.46
CA ILE A 43 -9.60 43.44 -7.59
C ILE A 43 -8.47 42.73 -8.33
N VAL A 44 -7.34 43.41 -8.49
CA VAL A 44 -6.14 42.84 -9.10
C VAL A 44 -5.06 42.75 -8.04
N VAL A 45 -4.51 41.55 -7.85
CA VAL A 45 -3.48 41.30 -6.83
C VAL A 45 -2.17 40.95 -7.51
N ASP A 46 -1.24 41.89 -7.50
CA ASP A 46 0.13 41.69 -7.97
C ASP A 46 0.95 40.94 -6.91
N ASP A 47 1.32 39.70 -7.21
CA ASP A 47 2.11 38.82 -6.35
C ASP A 47 3.62 39.11 -6.46
N GLY A 48 4.01 40.39 -6.37
CA GLY A 48 5.40 40.84 -6.41
C GLY A 48 6.07 40.63 -7.77
N SER A 49 5.41 41.07 -8.85
CA SER A 49 5.93 41.03 -10.21
C SER A 49 7.26 41.79 -10.35
N ARG A 50 8.07 41.40 -11.33
CA ARG A 50 9.36 42.02 -11.68
C ARG A 50 9.31 42.81 -12.98
N ASP A 51 8.18 42.77 -13.65
CA ASP A 51 7.88 43.47 -14.90
C ASP A 51 6.95 44.67 -14.61
N LYS A 52 6.36 45.28 -15.65
CA LYS A 52 5.51 46.46 -15.49
C LYS A 52 4.09 46.15 -15.02
N THR A 53 3.78 44.92 -14.60
CA THR A 53 2.43 44.53 -14.17
C THR A 53 1.89 45.44 -13.06
N GLY A 54 2.71 45.75 -12.05
CA GLY A 54 2.34 46.63 -10.94
C GLY A 54 1.96 48.04 -11.40
N GLU A 55 2.84 48.68 -12.18
CA GLU A 55 2.60 50.04 -12.72
C GLU A 55 1.33 50.10 -13.57
N ILE A 56 1.07 49.06 -14.36
CA ILE A 56 -0.12 48.99 -15.22
C ILE A 56 -1.41 48.93 -14.38
N ILE A 57 -1.42 48.12 -13.31
CA ILE A 57 -2.64 47.97 -12.48
C ILE A 57 -2.93 49.22 -11.66
N ASP A 58 -1.90 49.93 -11.21
CA ASP A 58 -2.03 51.23 -10.53
C ASP A 58 -2.66 52.27 -11.47
N GLY A 59 -2.16 52.37 -12.70
CA GLY A 59 -2.73 53.28 -13.71
C GLY A 59 -4.19 52.95 -14.05
N LEU A 60 -4.58 51.67 -14.02
CA LEU A 60 -5.97 51.26 -14.23
C LEU A 60 -6.88 51.60 -13.04
N ALA A 61 -6.36 51.52 -11.81
CA ALA A 61 -7.06 51.88 -10.59
C ALA A 61 -7.29 53.41 -10.49
N GLU A 62 -6.32 54.21 -10.94
CA GLU A 62 -6.46 55.67 -11.04
C GLU A 62 -7.56 56.08 -12.04
N GLN A 63 -7.65 55.36 -13.18
CA GLN A 63 -8.64 55.63 -14.22
C GLN A 63 -10.06 55.21 -13.83
N ASN A 64 -10.21 54.24 -12.94
CA ASN A 64 -11.50 53.72 -12.53
C ASN A 64 -11.51 53.30 -11.05
N PRO A 65 -12.23 54.02 -10.17
CA PRO A 65 -12.23 53.74 -8.73
C PRO A 65 -12.87 52.40 -8.35
N ARG A 66 -13.50 51.70 -9.30
CA ARG A 66 -14.01 50.33 -9.11
C ARG A 66 -12.95 49.26 -9.40
N VAL A 67 -11.77 49.66 -9.88
CA VAL A 67 -10.59 48.80 -10.03
C VAL A 67 -9.68 49.01 -8.82
N ILE A 68 -9.35 47.94 -8.11
CA ILE A 68 -8.58 47.96 -6.87
C ILE A 68 -7.27 47.22 -7.12
N ALA A 69 -6.15 47.94 -7.05
CA ALA A 69 -4.81 47.37 -7.13
C ALA A 69 -4.30 47.00 -5.73
N LEU A 70 -3.78 45.78 -5.55
CA LEU A 70 -3.15 45.28 -4.34
C LEU A 70 -1.78 44.69 -4.68
N HIS A 71 -0.77 44.91 -3.84
CA HIS A 71 0.60 44.44 -4.10
C HIS A 71 1.16 43.63 -2.94
N HIS A 72 1.85 42.54 -3.26
CA HIS A 72 2.70 41.82 -2.34
C HIS A 72 4.16 42.28 -2.46
N GLY A 73 4.88 42.38 -1.34
CA GLY A 73 6.30 42.75 -1.34
C GLY A 73 7.24 41.73 -1.98
N ALA A 74 6.79 40.48 -2.20
CA ALA A 74 7.51 39.43 -2.90
C ALA A 74 6.52 38.36 -3.39
N ASN A 75 6.94 37.52 -4.34
CA ASN A 75 6.14 36.39 -4.83
C ASN A 75 5.87 35.36 -3.73
N GLN A 76 4.60 35.19 -3.39
CA GLN A 76 4.10 34.25 -2.38
C GLN A 76 3.34 33.07 -3.00
N GLY A 77 3.02 33.16 -4.29
CA GLY A 77 2.32 32.18 -5.11
C GLY A 77 0.85 32.52 -5.34
N TYR A 78 0.29 31.93 -6.38
CA TYR A 78 -1.11 32.11 -6.83
C TYR A 78 -2.15 32.05 -5.69
N GLY A 79 -2.03 31.06 -4.80
CA GLY A 79 -3.00 30.89 -3.71
C GLY A 79 -2.95 32.00 -2.67
N ALA A 80 -1.77 32.60 -2.42
CA ALA A 80 -1.64 33.76 -1.55
C ALA A 80 -2.32 34.99 -2.18
N ALA A 81 -2.04 35.28 -3.45
CA ALA A 81 -2.66 36.39 -4.17
C ALA A 81 -4.18 36.27 -4.25
N LEU A 82 -4.68 35.06 -4.55
CA LEU A 82 -6.12 34.77 -4.55
C LEU A 82 -6.74 34.98 -3.15
N LYS A 83 -6.07 34.54 -2.08
CA LYS A 83 -6.54 34.73 -0.70
C LYS A 83 -6.63 36.22 -0.34
N THR A 84 -5.61 37.01 -0.68
CA THR A 84 -5.61 38.47 -0.48
C THR A 84 -6.80 39.12 -1.18
N GLY A 85 -7.05 38.77 -2.43
CA GLY A 85 -8.19 39.30 -3.18
C GLY A 85 -9.54 38.88 -2.58
N ILE A 86 -9.69 37.63 -2.13
CA ILE A 86 -10.93 37.13 -1.50
C ILE A 86 -11.20 37.87 -0.18
N LEU A 87 -10.16 38.16 0.60
CA LEU A 87 -10.31 38.89 1.87
C LEU A 87 -10.71 40.35 1.67
N GLN A 88 -10.31 40.97 0.55
CA GLN A 88 -10.67 42.35 0.22
C GLN A 88 -12.06 42.47 -0.41
N ALA A 89 -12.56 41.40 -1.03
CA ALA A 89 -13.83 41.42 -1.76
C ALA A 89 -15.03 41.83 -0.88
N SER A 90 -15.74 42.87 -1.31
CA SER A 90 -16.81 43.50 -0.54
C SER A 90 -18.22 43.08 -0.98
N LYS A 91 -18.37 42.58 -2.21
CA LYS A 91 -19.69 42.36 -2.84
C LYS A 91 -20.34 41.01 -2.51
N GLU A 92 -21.61 40.84 -2.87
CA GLU A 92 -22.39 39.63 -2.58
C GLU A 92 -21.79 38.38 -3.25
N LEU A 93 -21.39 38.51 -4.50
CA LEU A 93 -20.79 37.45 -5.30
C LEU A 93 -19.29 37.68 -5.42
N ILE A 94 -18.53 36.59 -5.36
CA ILE A 94 -17.09 36.59 -5.59
C ILE A 94 -16.82 35.68 -6.78
N PHE A 95 -16.29 36.27 -7.84
CA PHE A 95 -15.80 35.57 -9.02
C PHE A 95 -14.28 35.71 -9.07
N PHE A 96 -13.58 34.62 -9.33
CA PHE A 96 -12.17 34.71 -9.69
C PHE A 96 -11.92 34.01 -11.01
N CYS A 97 -10.89 34.48 -11.71
CA CYS A 97 -10.41 33.96 -12.98
C CYS A 97 -8.92 34.30 -13.12
N ASP A 98 -8.20 33.53 -13.95
CA ASP A 98 -6.81 33.86 -14.29
C ASP A 98 -6.77 35.09 -15.21
N SER A 99 -5.72 35.89 -15.10
CA SER A 99 -5.51 37.13 -15.88
C SER A 99 -4.85 36.90 -17.25
N ASP A 100 -4.67 35.64 -17.67
CA ASP A 100 -3.94 35.24 -18.88
C ASP A 100 -4.81 35.07 -20.13
N LEU A 101 -6.05 35.60 -20.08
CA LEU A 101 -7.03 35.62 -21.17
C LEU A 101 -7.42 34.23 -21.71
N GLN A 102 -7.20 33.15 -20.96
CA GLN A 102 -7.59 31.80 -21.38
C GLN A 102 -9.11 31.52 -21.31
N PHE A 103 -9.90 32.45 -20.76
CA PHE A 103 -11.35 32.39 -20.65
C PHE A 103 -12.01 33.66 -21.19
N HIS A 104 -13.17 33.52 -21.83
CA HIS A 104 -14.01 34.68 -22.18
C HIS A 104 -14.93 35.03 -21.01
N LEU A 105 -14.76 36.23 -20.45
CA LEU A 105 -15.58 36.72 -19.34
C LEU A 105 -17.07 36.86 -19.70
N SER A 106 -17.42 36.93 -21.00
CA SER A 106 -18.81 36.88 -21.45
C SER A 106 -19.52 35.57 -21.07
N GLU A 107 -18.78 34.48 -20.85
CA GLU A 107 -19.34 33.22 -20.33
C GLU A 107 -19.80 33.31 -18.87
N LEU A 108 -19.51 34.40 -18.14
CA LEU A 108 -19.96 34.62 -16.76
C LEU A 108 -21.50 34.62 -16.64
N VAL A 109 -22.22 34.88 -17.73
CA VAL A 109 -23.68 34.73 -17.77
C VAL A 109 -24.11 33.30 -17.42
N LEU A 110 -23.31 32.28 -17.78
CA LEU A 110 -23.62 30.86 -17.51
C LEU A 110 -23.67 30.55 -16.00
N PRO A 111 -22.64 30.79 -15.19
CA PRO A 111 -22.71 30.50 -13.75
C PRO A 111 -23.78 31.33 -13.04
N LEU A 112 -24.07 32.55 -13.50
CA LEU A 112 -25.12 33.40 -12.94
C LEU A 112 -26.52 32.79 -13.08
N THR A 113 -26.79 31.96 -14.10
CA THR A 113 -28.08 31.25 -14.22
C THR A 113 -28.30 30.19 -13.13
N TRP A 114 -27.23 29.73 -12.48
CA TRP A 114 -27.29 28.66 -11.48
C TRP A 114 -27.07 29.15 -10.04
N ILE A 115 -26.52 30.36 -9.84
CA ILE A 115 -26.13 30.86 -8.51
C ILE A 115 -27.31 31.04 -7.54
N GLU A 116 -28.55 31.15 -8.04
CA GLU A 116 -29.75 31.17 -7.21
C GLU A 116 -30.08 29.81 -6.58
N GLN A 117 -29.69 28.70 -7.23
CA GLN A 117 -29.99 27.35 -6.75
C GLN A 117 -28.80 26.70 -6.02
N TYR A 118 -27.59 27.21 -6.23
CA TYR A 118 -26.33 26.67 -5.75
C TYR A 118 -25.51 27.75 -5.05
N ASP A 119 -24.69 27.36 -4.08
CA ASP A 119 -23.86 28.31 -3.33
C ASP A 119 -22.53 28.60 -4.07
N ILE A 120 -22.13 27.65 -4.93
CA ILE A 120 -20.90 27.68 -5.71
C ILE A 120 -21.19 27.14 -7.12
N VAL A 121 -20.72 27.85 -8.14
CA VAL A 121 -20.74 27.39 -9.53
C VAL A 121 -19.33 27.41 -10.09
N ILE A 122 -18.86 26.25 -10.53
CA ILE A 122 -17.50 26.07 -11.03
C ILE A 122 -17.50 25.64 -12.50
N GLY A 123 -16.57 26.21 -13.26
CA GLY A 123 -16.28 25.79 -14.62
C GLY A 123 -15.49 24.48 -14.68
N TYR A 124 -15.67 23.73 -15.76
CA TYR A 124 -14.72 22.71 -16.19
C TYR A 124 -14.38 22.90 -17.66
N ARG A 125 -13.10 22.67 -18.01
CA ARG A 125 -12.61 22.86 -19.38
C ARG A 125 -13.13 21.72 -20.27
N SER A 126 -14.02 22.04 -21.22
CA SER A 126 -14.69 21.04 -22.07
C SER A 126 -13.77 20.42 -23.14
N LYS A 127 -12.84 21.20 -23.70
CA LYS A 127 -11.77 20.74 -24.60
C LYS A 127 -10.42 21.27 -24.10
N ARG A 128 -9.64 20.38 -23.47
CA ARG A 128 -8.34 20.74 -22.89
C ARG A 128 -7.25 20.78 -23.95
N GLN A 129 -6.72 21.96 -24.21
CA GLN A 129 -5.66 22.21 -25.22
C GLN A 129 -4.23 22.01 -24.69
N ASP A 130 -4.08 21.35 -23.53
CA ASP A 130 -2.77 21.08 -22.93
C ASP A 130 -2.03 19.92 -23.62
N PRO A 131 -0.67 19.91 -23.64
CA PRO A 131 0.14 18.77 -24.09
C PRO A 131 -0.21 17.45 -23.38
N LEU A 132 -0.09 16.31 -24.08
CA LEU A 132 -0.52 14.98 -23.60
C LEU A 132 0.05 14.58 -22.23
N HIS A 133 1.34 14.85 -21.97
CA HIS A 133 1.98 14.53 -20.69
C HIS A 133 1.36 15.31 -19.52
N ARG A 134 0.88 16.54 -19.74
CA ARG A 134 0.19 17.35 -18.72
C ARG A 134 -1.23 16.88 -18.47
N ARG A 135 -1.92 16.40 -19.51
CA ARG A 135 -3.25 15.78 -19.37
C ARG A 135 -3.18 14.54 -18.48
N PHE A 136 -2.13 13.72 -18.62
CA PHE A 136 -1.91 12.55 -17.78
C PHE A 136 -1.60 12.92 -16.32
N ASN A 137 -0.68 13.86 -16.09
CA ASN A 137 -0.33 14.31 -14.74
C ASN A 137 -1.54 14.94 -14.02
N ALA A 138 -2.30 15.79 -14.72
CA ALA A 138 -3.49 16.40 -14.16
C ALA A 138 -4.62 15.37 -13.93
N PHE A 139 -4.72 14.34 -14.76
CA PHE A 139 -5.66 13.23 -14.52
C PHE A 139 -5.28 12.44 -13.26
N GLY A 140 -4.00 12.05 -13.11
CA GLY A 140 -3.50 11.35 -11.93
C GLY A 140 -3.67 12.17 -10.65
N TRP A 141 -3.31 13.45 -10.69
CA TRP A 141 -3.47 14.38 -9.57
C TRP A 141 -4.93 14.60 -9.17
N ASN A 142 -5.80 14.93 -10.13
CA ASN A 142 -7.22 15.12 -9.86
C ASN A 142 -7.86 13.83 -9.32
N THR A 143 -7.47 12.66 -9.85
CA THR A 143 -7.96 11.37 -9.38
C THR A 143 -7.52 11.12 -7.94
N LEU A 144 -6.25 11.35 -7.63
CA LEU A 144 -5.72 11.23 -6.27
C LEU A 144 -6.47 12.14 -5.28
N VAL A 145 -6.61 13.43 -5.59
CA VAL A 145 -7.28 14.41 -4.73
C VAL A 145 -8.76 14.08 -4.52
N ARG A 146 -9.47 13.68 -5.58
CA ARG A 146 -10.88 13.24 -5.49
C ARG A 146 -11.06 12.04 -4.57
N LEU A 147 -10.18 11.05 -4.69
CA LEU A 147 -10.27 9.82 -3.90
C LEU A 147 -9.90 10.05 -2.44
N LEU A 148 -8.86 10.84 -2.19
CA LEU A 148 -8.40 11.14 -0.83
C LEU A 148 -9.36 12.03 -0.05
N LEU A 149 -9.92 13.06 -0.71
CA LEU A 149 -10.72 14.09 -0.06
C LEU A 149 -12.23 13.91 -0.28
N GLY A 150 -12.64 12.94 -1.11
CA GLY A 150 -14.04 12.65 -1.41
C GLY A 150 -14.72 13.68 -2.33
N LEU A 151 -13.94 14.44 -3.12
CA LEU A 151 -14.48 15.45 -4.03
C LEU A 151 -15.13 14.80 -5.26
N LYS A 152 -16.33 15.27 -5.60
CA LYS A 152 -17.06 14.87 -6.83
C LYS A 152 -17.10 16.04 -7.82
N VAL A 153 -15.93 16.51 -8.26
CA VAL A 153 -15.76 17.67 -9.16
C VAL A 153 -14.87 17.29 -10.34
N LYS A 154 -15.27 17.58 -11.58
CA LYS A 154 -14.62 17.25 -12.87
C LYS A 154 -13.34 18.05 -13.17
N ASP A 155 -13.17 19.26 -12.66
CA ASP A 155 -11.94 20.06 -12.84
C ASP A 155 -11.74 20.98 -11.62
N ILE A 156 -10.84 20.59 -10.71
CA ILE A 156 -10.62 21.32 -9.46
C ILE A 156 -9.86 22.63 -9.72
N ASP A 157 -8.92 22.58 -10.66
CA ASP A 157 -7.98 23.67 -10.94
C ASP A 157 -8.48 24.64 -12.02
N CYS A 158 -9.70 24.48 -12.52
CA CYS A 158 -10.29 25.46 -13.43
C CYS A 158 -10.48 26.78 -12.66
N ALA A 159 -9.79 27.84 -13.08
CA ALA A 159 -9.86 29.13 -12.41
C ALA A 159 -11.18 29.88 -12.64
N PHE A 160 -12.14 29.35 -13.42
CA PHE A 160 -13.42 29.99 -13.69
C PHE A 160 -14.46 29.60 -12.63
N LYS A 161 -14.59 30.39 -11.55
CA LYS A 161 -15.46 30.01 -10.43
C LYS A 161 -16.21 31.19 -9.82
N LEU A 162 -17.51 31.00 -9.58
CA LEU A 162 -18.42 31.96 -8.94
C LEU A 162 -18.89 31.41 -7.59
N PHE A 163 -18.80 32.23 -6.56
CA PHE A 163 -19.17 31.90 -5.19
C PHE A 163 -20.09 32.96 -4.61
N ARG A 164 -20.97 32.56 -3.70
CA ARG A 164 -21.57 33.49 -2.75
C ARG A 164 -20.53 33.85 -1.68
N ARG A 165 -20.44 35.13 -1.30
CA ARG A 165 -19.47 35.60 -0.29
C ARG A 165 -19.57 34.87 1.05
N VAL A 166 -20.78 34.43 1.44
CA VAL A 166 -21.01 33.63 2.65
C VAL A 166 -20.16 32.35 2.72
N VAL A 167 -19.77 31.78 1.57
CA VAL A 167 -18.88 30.62 1.54
C VAL A 167 -17.54 30.97 2.19
N PHE A 168 -16.97 32.13 1.84
CA PHE A 168 -15.68 32.60 2.34
C PHE A 168 -15.73 33.17 3.77
N GLN A 169 -16.92 33.49 4.26
CA GLN A 169 -17.14 33.80 5.69
C GLN A 169 -17.17 32.52 6.54
N ALA A 170 -17.54 31.38 5.95
CA ALA A 170 -17.63 30.10 6.64
C ALA A 170 -16.31 29.31 6.59
N ILE A 171 -15.56 29.35 5.49
CA ILE A 171 -14.31 28.58 5.31
C ILE A 171 -13.06 29.37 5.75
N GLN A 172 -12.01 28.65 6.16
CA GLN A 172 -10.69 29.25 6.45
C GLN A 172 -9.65 28.77 5.43
N ILE A 173 -9.27 29.64 4.49
CA ILE A 173 -8.28 29.31 3.45
C ILE A 173 -6.88 29.26 4.06
N ASP A 174 -6.30 28.07 4.19
CA ASP A 174 -4.95 27.86 4.72
C ASP A 174 -3.93 27.65 3.60
N ALA A 175 -4.37 27.06 2.49
CA ALA A 175 -3.49 26.77 1.38
C ALA A 175 -3.12 28.05 0.62
N VAL A 176 -1.82 28.35 0.55
CA VAL A 176 -1.25 29.47 -0.20
C VAL A 176 -0.61 29.04 -1.53
N GLY A 177 -0.52 27.73 -1.77
CA GLY A 177 0.09 27.13 -2.96
C GLY A 177 -0.93 26.57 -3.96
N ALA A 178 -0.50 25.58 -4.74
CA ALA A 178 -1.30 24.92 -5.77
C ALA A 178 -2.58 24.24 -5.22
N MET A 179 -2.66 24.02 -3.91
CA MET A 179 -3.81 23.41 -3.26
C MET A 179 -4.95 24.38 -2.91
N VAL A 180 -4.84 25.68 -3.16
CA VAL A 180 -5.85 26.69 -2.76
C VAL A 180 -7.26 26.35 -3.23
N ASN A 181 -7.40 25.95 -4.50
CA ASN A 181 -8.69 25.58 -5.09
C ASN A 181 -9.26 24.30 -4.45
N THR A 182 -8.39 23.34 -4.16
CA THR A 182 -8.78 22.11 -3.46
C THR A 182 -9.23 22.41 -2.03
N ASP A 183 -8.48 23.25 -1.31
CA ASP A 183 -8.78 23.64 0.06
C ASP A 183 -10.16 24.29 0.17
N ILE A 184 -10.44 25.27 -0.70
CA ILE A 184 -11.73 25.95 -0.79
C ILE A 184 -12.88 24.96 -1.02
N LEU A 185 -12.78 24.11 -2.05
CA LEU A 185 -13.88 23.22 -2.42
C LEU A 185 -14.11 22.11 -1.39
N VAL A 186 -13.06 21.55 -0.80
CA VAL A 186 -13.21 20.49 0.22
C VAL A 186 -13.85 21.04 1.47
N GLN A 187 -13.43 22.22 1.92
CA GLN A 187 -14.05 22.88 3.05
C GLN A 187 -15.51 23.23 2.74
N ALA A 188 -15.79 23.78 1.56
CA ALA A 188 -17.15 24.14 1.19
C ALA A 188 -18.12 22.93 1.16
N ILE A 189 -17.73 21.82 0.54
CA ILE A 189 -18.54 20.58 0.53
C ILE A 189 -18.78 20.08 1.95
N ARG A 190 -17.74 20.11 2.79
CA ARG A 190 -17.87 19.70 4.19
C ARG A 190 -18.73 20.64 5.00
N MET A 191 -18.83 21.92 4.64
CA MET A 191 -19.75 22.86 5.29
C MET A 191 -21.20 22.73 4.79
N GLY A 192 -21.44 21.83 3.83
CA GLY A 192 -22.76 21.55 3.28
C GLY A 192 -23.17 22.44 2.10
N PHE A 193 -22.25 23.25 1.56
CA PHE A 193 -22.52 24.11 0.41
C PHE A 193 -22.76 23.28 -0.86
N LYS A 194 -23.74 23.69 -1.65
CA LYS A 194 -24.10 23.06 -2.92
C LYS A 194 -23.25 23.60 -4.06
N ILE A 195 -22.68 22.68 -4.83
CA ILE A 195 -21.80 23.00 -5.96
C ILE A 195 -22.46 22.56 -7.27
N LYS A 196 -22.44 23.43 -8.28
CA LYS A 196 -22.80 23.13 -9.67
C LYS A 196 -21.57 23.21 -10.57
N GLU A 197 -21.45 22.26 -11.48
CA GLU A 197 -20.42 22.29 -12.53
C GLU A 197 -21.02 22.68 -13.88
N ILE A 198 -20.32 23.56 -14.60
CA ILE A 198 -20.70 24.00 -15.95
C ILE A 198 -19.53 23.86 -16.93
N PRO A 199 -19.76 23.48 -18.19
CA PRO A 199 -18.71 23.49 -19.20
C PRO A 199 -18.34 24.94 -19.54
N VAL A 200 -17.04 25.22 -19.66
CA VAL A 200 -16.52 26.50 -20.15
C VAL A 200 -15.53 26.29 -21.29
N THR A 201 -15.41 27.27 -22.18
CA THR A 201 -14.42 27.27 -23.27
C THR A 201 -13.05 27.66 -22.73
N HIS A 202 -12.00 26.99 -23.21
CA HIS A 202 -10.63 27.23 -22.76
C HIS A 202 -9.69 27.43 -23.96
N PHE A 203 -9.09 28.62 -24.03
CA PHE A 203 -8.21 29.02 -25.12
C PHE A 203 -6.74 28.69 -24.82
N PRO A 204 -5.92 28.39 -25.84
CA PRO A 204 -4.49 28.24 -25.66
C PRO A 204 -3.87 29.56 -25.18
N ARG A 205 -2.92 29.48 -24.25
CA ARG A 205 -2.17 30.64 -23.77
C ARG A 205 -1.26 31.15 -24.90
N LEU A 206 -1.36 32.43 -25.24
CA LEU A 206 -0.57 33.03 -26.33
C LEU A 206 0.80 33.57 -25.84
N GLN A 207 0.91 34.01 -24.57
CA GLN A 207 2.11 34.65 -24.00
C GLN A 207 2.35 34.23 -22.53
N GLY A 208 3.61 34.17 -22.07
CA GLY A 208 4.02 33.79 -20.70
C GLY A 208 4.48 32.34 -20.49
N LYS A 209 5.15 32.04 -19.36
CA LYS A 209 5.73 30.70 -19.03
C LYS A 209 4.97 29.98 -17.91
N GLN A 210 4.56 28.74 -18.14
CA GLN A 210 3.85 27.91 -17.14
C GLN A 210 4.80 27.23 -16.14
N THR A 211 4.58 27.44 -14.83
CA THR A 211 5.50 27.01 -13.74
C THR A 211 5.04 25.78 -12.94
N GLY A 212 3.82 25.28 -13.19
CA GLY A 212 3.17 24.24 -12.37
C GLY A 212 3.78 22.82 -12.42
N ALA A 213 4.70 22.54 -13.35
CA ALA A 213 5.29 21.20 -13.53
C ALA A 213 6.64 20.99 -12.80
N ASN A 214 7.13 22.01 -12.08
CA ASN A 214 8.40 21.91 -11.36
C ASN A 214 8.33 20.91 -10.21
N LEU A 215 9.33 20.03 -10.10
CA LEU A 215 9.37 18.94 -9.09
C LEU A 215 9.23 19.47 -7.65
N HIS A 216 9.82 20.63 -7.36
CA HIS A 216 9.68 21.31 -6.08
C HIS A 216 8.24 21.74 -5.77
N VAL A 217 7.48 22.19 -6.77
CA VAL A 217 6.06 22.59 -6.65
C VAL A 217 5.20 21.35 -6.42
N VAL A 218 5.49 20.24 -7.10
CA VAL A 218 4.80 18.97 -6.90
C VAL A 218 5.00 18.45 -5.48
N LEU A 219 6.24 18.43 -4.97
CA LEU A 219 6.54 18.01 -3.59
C LEU A 219 5.86 18.90 -2.54
N LYS A 220 5.83 20.23 -2.78
CA LYS A 220 5.08 21.18 -1.94
C LYS A 220 3.58 20.87 -1.95
N ALA A 221 2.99 20.58 -3.10
CA ALA A 221 1.58 20.22 -3.23
C ALA A 221 1.24 18.92 -2.48
N PHE A 222 2.10 17.89 -2.53
CA PHE A 222 1.92 16.67 -1.72
C PHE A 222 1.97 16.96 -0.22
N LYS A 223 2.88 17.82 0.24
CA LYS A 223 2.97 18.22 1.65
C LYS A 223 1.72 19.00 2.09
N GLU A 224 1.22 19.90 1.25
CA GLU A 224 -0.03 20.63 1.46
C GLU A 224 -1.25 19.70 1.51
N LEU A 225 -1.32 18.71 0.62
CA LEU A 225 -2.37 17.67 0.61
C LEU A 225 -2.39 16.84 1.90
N VAL A 226 -1.23 16.41 2.39
CA VAL A 226 -1.14 15.66 3.67
C VAL A 226 -1.55 16.55 4.85
N ARG A 227 -1.13 17.82 4.87
CA ARG A 227 -1.54 18.79 5.91
C ARG A 227 -3.04 19.02 5.89
N LEU A 228 -3.61 19.28 4.71
CA LEU A 228 -5.04 19.48 4.52
C LEU A 228 -5.83 18.24 4.97
N TYR A 229 -5.43 17.04 4.54
CA TYR A 229 -6.04 15.79 4.96
C TYR A 229 -6.02 15.60 6.49
N ARG A 230 -4.91 15.94 7.16
CA ARG A 230 -4.80 15.90 8.63
C ARG A 230 -5.70 16.93 9.32
N LYS A 231 -5.74 18.18 8.85
CA LYS A 231 -6.60 19.25 9.38
C LYS A 231 -8.07 18.83 9.31
N LEU A 232 -8.48 18.41 8.12
CA LEU A 232 -9.84 17.97 7.83
C LEU A 232 -10.27 16.76 8.67
N ARG A 233 -9.34 16.01 9.26
CA ARG A 233 -9.65 14.85 10.12
C ARG A 233 -10.14 15.23 11.52
N ASN A 234 -9.86 16.46 11.96
CA ASN A 234 -10.15 16.93 13.32
C ASN A 234 -11.33 17.91 13.38
N ILE A 235 -11.89 18.27 12.21
CA ILE A 235 -13.05 19.15 12.10
C ILE A 235 -14.32 18.32 12.30
N HIS A 236 -15.09 18.65 13.35
CA HIS A 236 -16.36 18.01 13.66
C HIS A 236 -17.53 18.91 13.24
N PRO A 237 -18.60 18.35 12.64
CA PRO A 237 -19.79 19.11 12.32
C PRO A 237 -20.45 19.70 13.57
N ILE A 238 -20.76 21.00 13.57
CA ILE A 238 -21.82 21.56 14.40
C ILE A 238 -22.79 22.32 13.49
N VAL A 239 -24.08 22.05 13.67
CA VAL A 239 -25.18 22.61 12.91
C VAL A 239 -25.53 24.01 13.45
N ILE A 240 -25.54 25.02 12.58
CA ILE A 240 -26.09 26.35 12.84
C ILE A 240 -27.19 26.66 11.82
N GLU A 241 -28.30 27.25 12.29
CA GLU A 241 -29.39 27.75 11.44
C GLU A 241 -29.14 29.21 11.01
N TYR A 242 -29.40 29.55 9.75
CA TYR A 242 -29.46 30.93 9.26
C TYR A 242 -30.58 31.11 8.22
N ASP A 243 -31.18 32.30 8.15
CA ASP A 243 -32.32 32.63 7.28
C ASP A 243 -31.86 33.18 5.91
N ARG A 244 -32.33 32.57 4.82
CA ARG A 244 -31.88 32.82 3.43
C ARG A 244 -32.32 34.15 2.83
N ARG A 245 -33.16 34.97 3.50
CA ARG A 245 -33.69 36.20 2.91
C ARG A 245 -33.35 37.44 3.73
N ARG A 246 -32.56 38.34 3.11
CA ARG A 246 -32.36 39.79 3.34
C ARG A 246 -32.32 40.28 4.80
N GLU A 247 -31.31 41.09 5.09
CA GLU A 247 -31.26 42.01 6.23
C GLU A 247 -32.55 42.89 6.37
N PRO A 248 -32.79 43.45 7.58
CA PRO A 248 -34.10 43.47 8.20
C PRO A 248 -34.90 44.76 7.92
N HIS A 249 -35.38 44.97 6.69
CA HIS A 249 -36.29 46.09 6.42
C HIS A 249 -37.47 45.69 5.51
N ARG A 250 -38.39 44.87 6.06
CA ARG A 250 -39.87 44.96 5.90
C ARG A 250 -40.57 43.71 6.45
N PRO A 251 -41.66 43.84 7.23
CA PRO A 251 -42.43 42.69 7.67
C PRO A 251 -43.28 42.16 6.51
N ALA A 252 -43.10 40.89 6.16
CA ALA A 252 -43.97 40.15 5.24
C ALA A 252 -44.94 39.23 6.03
N PRO A 253 -46.13 38.90 5.49
CA PRO A 253 -47.18 38.16 6.19
C PRO A 253 -46.74 36.77 6.67
N GLN A 254 -47.21 36.38 7.86
CA GLN A 254 -46.78 35.20 8.64
C GLN A 254 -46.93 33.86 7.90
N GLU A 255 -47.83 33.73 6.93
CA GLU A 255 -48.12 32.45 6.26
C GLU A 255 -47.05 31.99 5.26
N ARG A 256 -46.11 32.86 4.86
CA ARG A 256 -44.95 32.49 4.00
C ARG A 256 -43.65 32.21 4.77
N ARG A 257 -43.68 32.12 6.11
CA ARG A 257 -42.52 31.82 6.97
C ARG A 257 -42.06 30.35 6.94
N ARG A 258 -42.71 29.48 6.16
CA ARG A 258 -42.32 28.05 6.00
C ARG A 258 -41.21 27.82 4.96
N ALA A 259 -40.39 28.81 4.66
CA ALA A 259 -39.34 28.71 3.63
C ALA A 259 -37.99 28.28 4.23
N GLU A 260 -37.57 27.06 3.88
CA GLU A 260 -36.21 26.50 3.95
C GLU A 260 -35.35 26.81 5.20
N ARG A 261 -35.64 26.11 6.30
CA ARG A 261 -34.66 25.88 7.37
C ARG A 261 -33.52 25.01 6.83
N ARG A 262 -32.26 25.44 6.92
CA ARG A 262 -31.11 24.60 6.58
C ARG A 262 -29.96 24.75 7.58
N GLN A 263 -29.28 23.63 7.77
CA GLN A 263 -28.17 23.41 8.67
C GLN A 263 -26.86 23.80 7.98
N VAL A 264 -26.10 24.74 8.55
CA VAL A 264 -24.73 25.06 8.13
C VAL A 264 -23.75 24.43 9.12
N MET A 265 -22.71 23.80 8.60
CA MET A 265 -21.76 23.00 9.39
C MET A 265 -20.51 23.85 9.72
N LEU A 266 -20.36 24.29 10.98
CA LEU A 266 -19.18 25.04 11.42
C LEU A 266 -17.99 24.13 11.76
N PRO A 267 -16.75 24.51 11.44
CA PRO A 267 -15.57 23.78 11.86
C PRO A 267 -15.10 24.22 13.25
N ILE A 268 -15.23 23.36 14.27
CA ILE A 268 -14.50 23.55 15.54
C ILE A 268 -13.22 22.73 15.51
N ASN A 269 -12.08 23.40 15.72
CA ASN A 269 -10.79 22.78 15.92
C ASN A 269 -10.67 22.38 17.39
N PHE A 270 -10.64 21.09 17.71
CA PHE A 270 -10.35 20.61 19.07
C PHE A 270 -8.84 20.37 19.20
N PRO A 271 -8.07 21.26 19.84
CA PRO A 271 -6.63 21.07 20.02
C PRO A 271 -6.31 19.94 21.02
N ASP A 272 -7.25 19.55 21.88
CA ASP A 272 -7.04 18.52 22.90
C ASP A 272 -8.33 17.74 23.20
N ARG A 273 -8.26 16.40 23.23
CA ARG A 273 -9.39 15.51 23.56
C ARG A 273 -9.83 15.57 25.03
N ARG A 274 -9.11 16.32 25.88
CA ARG A 274 -9.33 16.34 27.35
C ARG A 274 -10.14 17.53 27.89
N ARG A 275 -10.49 18.55 27.10
CA ARG A 275 -11.24 19.72 27.60
C ARG A 275 -12.77 19.51 27.50
N ARG A 276 -13.47 19.71 28.62
CA ARG A 276 -14.93 19.48 28.83
C ARG A 276 -15.82 20.72 28.63
N TYR A 277 -15.32 21.77 27.96
CA TYR A 277 -16.05 23.05 27.79
C TYR A 277 -15.78 23.69 26.41
N MET A 278 -16.75 24.44 25.89
CA MET A 278 -16.72 25.26 24.67
C MET A 278 -16.75 26.75 25.05
N GLN A 279 -16.03 27.64 24.34
CA GLN A 279 -16.10 29.09 24.56
C GLN A 279 -16.68 29.79 23.33
N LEU A 280 -17.75 30.57 23.47
CA LEU A 280 -18.45 31.26 22.38
C LEU A 280 -18.86 32.67 22.85
N ASN A 281 -18.45 33.73 22.14
CA ASN A 281 -18.64 35.13 22.53
C ASN A 281 -18.29 35.42 24.01
N GLY A 282 -17.15 34.90 24.48
CA GLY A 282 -16.68 35.09 25.85
C GLY A 282 -17.31 34.16 26.90
N THR A 283 -18.30 33.34 26.55
CA THR A 283 -19.05 32.48 27.51
C THR A 283 -18.65 31.00 27.40
N LEU A 284 -18.46 30.32 28.53
CA LEU A 284 -18.06 28.90 28.61
C LEU A 284 -19.28 27.96 28.77
N ILE A 285 -19.38 26.92 27.94
CA ILE A 285 -20.50 25.96 27.87
C ILE A 285 -19.98 24.51 28.05
N PRO A 286 -20.44 23.74 29.05
CA PRO A 286 -20.02 22.34 29.28
C PRO A 286 -20.69 21.32 28.33
N LEU A 287 -19.98 20.23 28.01
CA LEU A 287 -20.49 19.10 27.23
C LEU A 287 -20.62 17.84 28.11
N SER A 288 -21.85 17.45 28.49
CA SER A 288 -22.11 16.20 29.23
C SER A 288 -22.93 15.19 28.40
N LEU A 289 -22.45 13.95 28.31
CA LEU A 289 -23.23 12.79 27.89
C LEU A 289 -23.44 11.91 29.12
N SER A 290 -24.65 11.89 29.68
CA SER A 290 -25.05 10.94 30.72
C SER A 290 -26.37 10.28 30.34
N GLY A 291 -26.32 8.97 30.10
CA GLY A 291 -27.47 8.08 29.97
C GLY A 291 -27.02 6.66 30.27
N SER A 292 -27.29 6.21 31.49
CA SER A 292 -26.95 4.90 32.07
C SER A 292 -27.94 3.82 31.62
N HIS A 293 -27.47 2.64 31.19
CA HIS A 293 -28.10 1.34 31.48
C HIS A 293 -27.10 0.18 31.27
N SER A 294 -27.27 -0.84 32.11
CA SER A 294 -26.34 -1.86 32.58
C SER A 294 -26.21 -3.09 31.67
N VAL A 295 -25.59 -2.95 30.50
CA VAL A 295 -25.35 -4.09 29.56
C VAL A 295 -23.85 -4.39 29.36
N ILE A 296 -22.96 -3.57 29.95
CA ILE A 296 -21.53 -3.58 29.66
C ILE A 296 -20.80 -4.85 30.16
N PRO A 297 -21.07 -5.41 31.37
CA PRO A 297 -20.30 -6.55 31.87
C PRO A 297 -20.54 -7.86 31.11
N GLU A 298 -21.74 -8.06 30.56
CA GLU A 298 -22.14 -9.27 29.84
C GLU A 298 -21.70 -9.23 28.36
N LEU A 299 -21.70 -8.03 27.74
CA LEU A 299 -21.08 -7.77 26.45
C LEU A 299 -19.54 -7.89 26.47
N LEU A 300 -18.91 -7.66 27.62
CA LEU A 300 -17.47 -7.85 27.79
C LEU A 300 -17.08 -9.34 27.79
N ARG A 301 -17.90 -10.23 28.36
CA ARG A 301 -17.65 -11.69 28.36
C ARG A 301 -17.87 -12.33 26.98
N LEU A 302 -18.79 -11.81 26.17
CA LEU A 302 -18.97 -12.25 24.76
C LEU A 302 -17.84 -11.77 23.82
N ARG A 303 -16.94 -10.91 24.30
CA ARG A 303 -15.81 -10.36 23.53
C ARG A 303 -14.57 -11.26 23.52
N ASP A 304 -14.51 -12.24 24.44
CA ASP A 304 -13.32 -13.06 24.71
C ASP A 304 -13.25 -14.34 23.85
N ALA A 305 -14.24 -14.62 23.01
CA ALA A 305 -14.09 -15.62 21.95
C ALA A 305 -13.31 -15.01 20.77
N PRO A 306 -12.27 -15.67 20.21
CA PRO A 306 -11.56 -15.18 19.04
C PRO A 306 -12.54 -15.07 17.87
N ARG A 307 -13.05 -13.85 17.65
CA ARG A 307 -14.00 -13.61 16.57
C ARG A 307 -13.30 -13.72 15.22
N PRO A 308 -13.94 -14.31 14.21
CA PRO A 308 -13.51 -14.23 12.82
C PRO A 308 -13.13 -12.80 12.43
N ARG A 309 -11.86 -12.61 12.08
CA ARG A 309 -11.31 -11.31 11.64
C ARG A 309 -11.46 -11.15 10.12
N ARG A 310 -11.66 -9.91 9.69
CA ARG A 310 -11.64 -9.50 8.27
C ARG A 310 -10.25 -8.99 7.91
N ILE A 311 -9.50 -9.76 7.13
CA ILE A 311 -8.08 -9.53 6.90
C ILE A 311 -7.87 -9.14 5.44
N ALA A 312 -7.25 -7.98 5.19
CA ALA A 312 -6.79 -7.65 3.85
C ALA A 312 -5.34 -8.11 3.66
N MET A 313 -5.13 -9.15 2.86
CA MET A 313 -3.80 -9.61 2.49
C MET A 313 -3.30 -8.86 1.26
N VAL A 314 -2.07 -8.38 1.26
CA VAL A 314 -1.48 -7.62 0.14
C VAL A 314 -0.36 -8.42 -0.50
N ALA A 315 -0.55 -8.82 -1.75
CA ALA A 315 0.39 -9.62 -2.53
C ALA A 315 0.79 -8.86 -3.81
N ALA A 316 1.89 -8.10 -3.74
CA ALA A 316 2.41 -7.26 -4.84
C ALA A 316 3.18 -8.07 -5.89
N CYS A 317 2.58 -9.16 -6.37
CA CYS A 317 3.16 -10.09 -7.32
C CYS A 317 2.06 -10.66 -8.24
N PRO A 318 2.41 -11.31 -9.36
CA PRO A 318 1.48 -12.19 -10.06
C PRO A 318 0.95 -13.25 -9.10
N PHE A 319 -0.37 -13.42 -9.04
CA PHE A 319 -1.01 -14.32 -8.07
C PHE A 319 -2.34 -14.86 -8.60
N PRO A 320 -2.66 -16.15 -8.39
CA PRO A 320 -1.87 -17.17 -7.70
C PRO A 320 -0.66 -17.62 -8.52
N ALA A 321 0.38 -18.14 -7.85
CA ALA A 321 1.48 -18.87 -8.48
C ALA A 321 1.99 -19.96 -7.50
N ASN A 322 2.47 -21.09 -8.03
CA ASN A 322 2.80 -22.29 -7.25
C ASN A 322 4.30 -22.38 -6.85
N HIS A 323 5.04 -21.28 -6.92
CA HIS A 323 6.46 -21.26 -6.58
C HIS A 323 6.81 -20.07 -5.68
N GLY A 324 7.81 -20.24 -4.80
CA GLY A 324 8.36 -19.17 -3.97
C GLY A 324 7.32 -18.49 -3.08
N THR A 325 7.41 -17.17 -2.96
CA THR A 325 6.55 -16.38 -2.05
C THR A 325 5.05 -16.44 -2.37
N PRO A 326 4.59 -16.35 -3.64
CA PRO A 326 3.17 -16.52 -3.96
C PRO A 326 2.54 -17.81 -3.42
N ALA A 327 3.28 -18.93 -3.40
CA ALA A 327 2.80 -20.19 -2.86
C ALA A 327 2.56 -20.08 -1.33
N GLY A 328 3.54 -19.55 -0.59
CA GLY A 328 3.40 -19.32 0.85
C GLY A 328 2.26 -18.35 1.20
N ILE A 329 2.03 -17.31 0.39
CA ILE A 329 0.88 -16.39 0.54
C ILE A 329 -0.44 -17.15 0.36
N LYS A 330 -0.53 -17.99 -0.69
CA LYS A 330 -1.72 -18.78 -0.99
C LYS A 330 -2.06 -19.72 0.16
N GLU A 331 -1.11 -20.51 0.62
CA GLU A 331 -1.32 -21.47 1.70
C GLU A 331 -1.68 -20.79 3.02
N THR A 332 -1.04 -19.65 3.33
CA THR A 332 -1.39 -18.82 4.50
C THR A 332 -2.83 -18.31 4.41
N ALA A 333 -3.24 -17.81 3.25
CA ALA A 333 -4.58 -17.30 3.01
C ALA A 333 -5.65 -18.40 3.16
N GLU A 334 -5.40 -19.58 2.60
CA GLU A 334 -6.29 -20.74 2.71
C GLU A 334 -6.34 -21.29 4.14
N ALA A 335 -5.23 -21.28 4.86
CA ALA A 335 -5.19 -21.71 6.26
C ALA A 335 -5.95 -20.75 7.19
N LEU A 336 -5.83 -19.43 6.98
CA LEU A 336 -6.63 -18.42 7.68
C LEU A 336 -8.13 -18.57 7.37
N ALA A 337 -8.48 -18.79 6.11
CA ALA A 337 -9.87 -19.01 5.69
C ALA A 337 -10.46 -20.28 6.32
N ARG A 338 -9.70 -21.40 6.34
CA ARG A 338 -10.12 -22.65 7.01
C ARG A 338 -10.35 -22.49 8.51
N LYS A 339 -9.62 -21.58 9.16
CA LYS A 339 -9.81 -21.25 10.59
C LYS A 339 -11.07 -20.38 10.84
N GLY A 340 -11.71 -19.88 9.77
CA GLY A 340 -12.94 -19.10 9.83
C GLY A 340 -12.78 -17.61 9.56
N HIS A 341 -11.55 -17.11 9.31
CA HIS A 341 -11.34 -15.70 8.96
C HIS A 341 -11.86 -15.36 7.57
N GLN A 342 -12.30 -14.11 7.38
CA GLN A 342 -12.64 -13.59 6.06
C GLN A 342 -11.40 -12.93 5.44
N VAL A 343 -10.84 -13.60 4.44
CA VAL A 343 -9.58 -13.17 3.81
C VAL A 343 -9.86 -12.49 2.47
N TYR A 344 -9.38 -11.25 2.34
CA TYR A 344 -9.50 -10.43 1.14
C TYR A 344 -8.10 -10.16 0.58
N LEU A 345 -7.74 -10.84 -0.50
CA LEU A 345 -6.41 -10.76 -1.09
C LEU A 345 -6.37 -9.73 -2.23
N VAL A 346 -5.53 -8.70 -2.08
CA VAL A 346 -5.33 -7.65 -3.09
C VAL A 346 -4.03 -7.89 -3.85
N THR A 347 -4.12 -7.98 -5.18
CA THR A 347 -2.99 -8.39 -6.03
C THR A 347 -3.07 -7.82 -7.46
N TYR A 348 -2.07 -8.15 -8.30
CA TYR A 348 -2.01 -7.76 -9.71
C TYR A 348 -3.12 -8.41 -10.56
N HIS A 349 -3.29 -7.92 -11.78
CA HIS A 349 -4.39 -8.31 -12.68
C HIS A 349 -4.29 -9.73 -13.25
N PHE A 350 -3.17 -10.42 -13.05
CA PHE A 350 -2.89 -11.74 -13.62
C PHE A 350 -2.20 -12.68 -12.61
N GLY A 351 -2.22 -13.97 -12.92
CA GLY A 351 -1.57 -15.07 -12.20
C GLY A 351 -1.81 -16.39 -12.92
N ASP A 352 -0.92 -17.36 -12.70
CA ASP A 352 -0.84 -18.59 -13.51
C ASP A 352 -1.24 -19.85 -12.70
N GLY A 353 -1.59 -19.71 -11.43
CA GLY A 353 -1.98 -20.81 -10.54
C GLY A 353 -3.48 -20.90 -10.23
N PRO A 354 -3.93 -22.02 -9.65
CA PRO A 354 -5.33 -22.21 -9.24
C PRO A 354 -5.71 -21.24 -8.12
N ALA A 355 -6.94 -20.72 -8.18
CA ALA A 355 -7.46 -19.78 -7.19
C ALA A 355 -7.48 -20.40 -5.78
N PRO A 356 -7.06 -19.65 -4.74
CA PRO A 356 -7.15 -20.11 -3.36
C PRO A 356 -8.59 -20.39 -2.94
N ARG A 357 -8.79 -21.46 -2.17
CA ARG A 357 -10.10 -21.84 -1.63
C ARG A 357 -10.48 -20.95 -0.44
N GLY A 358 -11.72 -20.44 -0.43
CA GLY A 358 -12.25 -19.65 0.69
C GLY A 358 -11.69 -18.23 0.82
N VAL A 359 -11.04 -17.70 -0.23
CA VAL A 359 -10.38 -16.38 -0.24
C VAL A 359 -11.01 -15.48 -1.30
N HIS A 360 -11.30 -14.22 -0.94
CA HIS A 360 -11.83 -13.22 -1.87
C HIS A 360 -10.69 -12.47 -2.56
N ILE A 361 -10.50 -12.66 -3.86
CA ILE A 361 -9.41 -12.01 -4.61
C ILE A 361 -9.90 -10.71 -5.25
N HIS A 362 -9.17 -9.62 -5.01
CA HIS A 362 -9.37 -8.31 -5.60
C HIS A 362 -8.18 -7.93 -6.46
N ARG A 363 -8.40 -7.83 -7.77
CA ARG A 363 -7.37 -7.49 -8.73
C ARG A 363 -7.41 -6.01 -9.12
N ILE A 364 -6.25 -5.44 -9.41
CA ILE A 364 -6.17 -4.16 -10.11
C ILE A 364 -6.69 -4.29 -11.56
N ALA A 365 -7.02 -3.15 -12.18
CA ALA A 365 -7.40 -3.14 -13.59
C ALA A 365 -6.22 -3.53 -14.50
N ASP A 366 -6.52 -4.28 -15.56
CA ASP A 366 -5.57 -4.54 -16.63
C ASP A 366 -5.42 -3.26 -17.48
N LEU A 367 -4.19 -2.78 -17.62
CA LEU A 367 -3.84 -1.59 -18.39
C LEU A 367 -3.27 -1.91 -19.77
N GLY A 368 -3.31 -3.18 -20.20
CA GLY A 368 -2.85 -3.63 -21.53
C GLY A 368 -1.33 -3.76 -21.66
N PHE A 369 -0.58 -3.59 -20.57
CA PHE A 369 0.86 -3.90 -20.54
C PHE A 369 1.00 -5.42 -20.43
N GLY A 370 1.39 -6.09 -21.52
CA GLY A 370 1.29 -7.54 -21.69
C GLY A 370 1.71 -8.43 -20.52
N ARG A 371 1.17 -9.66 -20.49
CA ARG A 371 1.20 -10.66 -19.39
C ARG A 371 2.57 -11.13 -18.86
N ARG A 372 3.69 -10.56 -19.31
CA ARG A 372 5.04 -10.96 -18.87
C ARG A 372 5.64 -9.90 -17.97
N VAL A 373 5.22 -9.88 -16.69
CA VAL A 373 6.03 -9.23 -15.66
C VAL A 373 7.11 -10.23 -15.24
N VAL A 374 8.35 -9.97 -15.65
CA VAL A 374 9.52 -10.67 -15.15
C VAL A 374 9.66 -10.37 -13.64
N VAL A 375 10.05 -11.36 -12.85
CA VAL A 375 10.39 -11.16 -11.43
C VAL A 375 11.49 -10.10 -11.34
N GLY A 376 11.14 -8.91 -10.84
CA GLY A 376 12.06 -7.78 -10.67
C GLY A 376 11.46 -6.40 -10.98
N PRO A 377 12.20 -5.30 -10.75
CA PRO A 377 11.75 -3.94 -11.00
C PRO A 377 11.53 -3.71 -12.50
N THR A 378 10.30 -3.37 -12.86
CA THR A 378 9.91 -2.97 -14.21
C THR A 378 9.28 -1.56 -14.15
N TRP A 379 9.38 -0.76 -15.21
CA TRP A 379 8.86 0.61 -15.19
C TRP A 379 7.35 0.73 -14.93
N HIS A 380 6.58 -0.32 -15.20
CA HIS A 380 5.13 -0.34 -14.93
C HIS A 380 4.76 -0.74 -13.50
N LYS A 381 5.68 -1.31 -12.70
CA LYS A 381 5.38 -1.73 -11.31
C LYS A 381 4.91 -0.61 -10.39
N PRO A 382 5.55 0.59 -10.35
CA PRO A 382 5.07 1.69 -9.52
C PRO A 382 3.62 2.11 -9.84
N LEU A 383 3.20 1.98 -11.11
CA LEU A 383 1.82 2.24 -11.52
C LEU A 383 0.87 1.16 -10.98
N PHE A 384 1.27 -0.11 -11.03
CA PHE A 384 0.50 -1.22 -10.44
C PHE A 384 0.41 -1.10 -8.92
N ASP A 385 1.48 -0.69 -8.24
CA ASP A 385 1.48 -0.45 -6.80
C ASP A 385 0.54 0.69 -6.41
N LEU A 386 0.49 1.77 -7.20
CA LEU A 386 -0.47 2.85 -7.00
C LEU A 386 -1.93 2.37 -7.19
N LEU A 387 -2.19 1.56 -8.22
CA LEU A 387 -3.51 0.95 -8.40
C LEU A 387 -3.86 -0.02 -7.26
N MET A 388 -2.88 -0.76 -6.74
CA MET A 388 -3.05 -1.65 -5.60
C MET A 388 -3.43 -0.87 -4.34
N VAL A 389 -2.78 0.27 -4.06
CA VAL A 389 -3.16 1.15 -2.93
C VAL A 389 -4.63 1.55 -3.05
N PHE A 390 -5.09 1.92 -4.24
CA PHE A 390 -6.47 2.33 -4.46
C PHE A 390 -7.46 1.16 -4.30
N THR A 391 -7.16 0.01 -4.89
CA THR A 391 -7.97 -1.20 -4.74
C THR A 391 -8.03 -1.63 -3.28
N LEU A 392 -6.90 -1.65 -2.56
CA LEU A 392 -6.83 -1.97 -1.14
C LEU A 392 -7.65 -1.00 -0.29
N TRP A 393 -7.54 0.31 -0.54
CA TRP A 393 -8.36 1.32 0.13
C TRP A 393 -9.86 1.09 -0.08
N ARG A 394 -10.27 0.74 -1.31
CA ARG A 394 -11.67 0.42 -1.63
C ARG A 394 -12.14 -0.82 -0.88
N VAL A 395 -11.33 -1.89 -0.88
CA VAL A 395 -11.62 -3.13 -0.15
C VAL A 395 -11.74 -2.87 1.34
N ILE A 396 -10.81 -2.11 1.94
CA ILE A 396 -10.86 -1.75 3.36
C ILE A 396 -12.16 -1.06 3.74
N ARG A 397 -12.66 -0.15 2.90
CA ARG A 397 -13.92 0.58 3.15
C ARG A 397 -15.17 -0.24 2.89
N ARG A 398 -15.21 -1.01 1.80
CA ARG A 398 -16.38 -1.79 1.40
C ARG A 398 -16.58 -3.00 2.30
N GLU A 399 -15.49 -3.67 2.65
CA GLU A 399 -15.49 -4.96 3.33
C GLU A 399 -15.21 -4.81 4.84
N ASN A 400 -15.18 -3.59 5.40
CA ASN A 400 -14.94 -3.34 6.83
C ASN A 400 -13.74 -4.12 7.40
N ILE A 401 -12.60 -4.02 6.73
CA ILE A 401 -11.37 -4.76 7.09
C ILE A 401 -10.88 -4.36 8.50
N ASP A 402 -10.52 -5.35 9.30
CA ASP A 402 -9.97 -5.16 10.65
C ASP A 402 -8.49 -4.78 10.62
N LEU A 403 -7.68 -5.50 9.83
CA LEU A 403 -6.23 -5.32 9.72
C LEU A 403 -5.71 -5.60 8.31
N ILE A 404 -4.53 -5.04 8.00
CA ILE A 404 -3.80 -5.26 6.75
C ILE A 404 -2.63 -6.21 7.05
N HIS A 405 -2.53 -7.31 6.32
CA HIS A 405 -1.40 -8.24 6.35
C HIS A 405 -0.66 -8.15 5.01
N ALA A 406 0.46 -7.45 5.02
CA ALA A 406 1.26 -7.20 3.83
C ALA A 406 2.42 -8.17 3.69
N HIS A 407 2.64 -8.68 2.47
CA HIS A 407 3.76 -9.57 2.16
C HIS A 407 4.79 -8.86 1.27
N ASN A 408 6.08 -9.12 1.53
CA ASN A 408 7.21 -8.49 0.84
C ASN A 408 7.30 -6.97 1.02
N TYR A 409 8.40 -6.37 0.56
CA TYR A 409 8.65 -4.95 0.71
C TYR A 409 7.61 -4.08 -0.01
N GLU A 410 7.26 -4.44 -1.24
CA GLU A 410 6.26 -3.71 -2.03
C GLU A 410 4.88 -3.76 -1.37
N GLY A 411 4.47 -4.94 -0.88
CA GLY A 411 3.24 -5.08 -0.13
C GLY A 411 3.25 -4.25 1.16
N ALA A 412 4.38 -4.19 1.87
CA ALA A 412 4.52 -3.40 3.09
C ALA A 412 4.37 -1.90 2.82
N LEU A 413 4.95 -1.39 1.73
CA LEU A 413 4.80 0.00 1.31
C LEU A 413 3.35 0.32 0.94
N ILE A 414 2.71 -0.52 0.14
CA ILE A 414 1.29 -0.38 -0.25
C ILE A 414 0.40 -0.41 0.99
N GLY A 415 0.63 -1.38 1.88
CA GLY A 415 -0.06 -1.53 3.15
C GLY A 415 0.14 -0.33 4.07
N TYR A 416 1.34 0.26 4.11
CA TYR A 416 1.63 1.45 4.90
C TYR A 416 0.88 2.68 4.38
N VAL A 417 0.86 2.91 3.06
CA VAL A 417 0.06 3.99 2.48
C VAL A 417 -1.41 3.78 2.81
N ALA A 418 -1.95 2.57 2.63
CA ALA A 418 -3.34 2.27 3.00
C ALA A 418 -3.61 2.44 4.50
N LYS A 419 -2.67 2.09 5.38
CA LYS A 419 -2.73 2.35 6.83
C LYS A 419 -2.84 3.84 7.12
N LEU A 420 -2.04 4.70 6.47
CA LEU A 420 -2.14 6.15 6.65
C LEU A 420 -3.52 6.68 6.24
N LEU A 421 -4.09 6.14 5.17
CA LEU A 421 -5.39 6.55 4.61
C LEU A 421 -6.60 6.01 5.38
N THR A 422 -6.47 4.85 6.04
CA THR A 422 -7.60 4.13 6.64
C THR A 422 -7.51 3.97 8.16
N ARG A 423 -6.33 4.21 8.76
CA ARG A 423 -6.00 3.89 10.16
C ARG A 423 -6.19 2.41 10.52
N ARG A 424 -6.19 1.51 9.54
CA ARG A 424 -6.12 0.08 9.81
C ARG A 424 -4.69 -0.34 10.17
N PRO A 425 -4.50 -1.16 11.20
CA PRO A 425 -3.19 -1.61 11.62
C PRO A 425 -2.55 -2.52 10.56
N LEU A 426 -1.23 -2.50 10.50
CA LEU A 426 -0.42 -3.17 9.49
C LEU A 426 0.50 -4.21 10.12
N VAL A 427 0.35 -5.45 9.66
CA VAL A 427 1.31 -6.53 9.87
C VAL A 427 2.16 -6.65 8.60
N TYR A 428 3.47 -6.61 8.73
CA TYR A 428 4.40 -6.86 7.64
C TYR A 428 5.02 -8.25 7.78
N ASN A 429 4.83 -9.10 6.77
CA ASN A 429 5.46 -10.40 6.67
C ASN A 429 6.70 -10.33 5.78
N ALA A 430 7.85 -10.34 6.44
CA ALA A 430 9.17 -10.26 5.85
C ALA A 430 9.66 -11.65 5.44
N VAL A 431 9.87 -11.83 4.14
CA VAL A 431 10.32 -13.09 3.53
C VAL A 431 11.77 -13.01 3.08
N ASN A 432 12.20 -11.86 2.54
CA ASN A 432 13.54 -11.61 2.01
C ASN A 432 14.09 -10.27 2.54
N THR A 433 15.37 -9.98 2.30
CA THR A 433 15.96 -8.63 2.48
C THR A 433 16.12 -7.93 1.11
N MET A 434 16.00 -6.59 1.06
CA MET A 434 16.28 -5.87 -0.20
C MET A 434 17.76 -5.90 -0.56
N ARG A 435 18.64 -6.08 0.43
CA ARG A 435 20.08 -6.29 0.20
C ARG A 435 20.36 -7.55 -0.63
N ASP A 436 19.60 -8.61 -0.44
CA ASP A 436 19.77 -9.86 -1.18
C ASP A 436 18.99 -9.84 -2.51
N GLU A 437 17.84 -9.16 -2.52
CA GLU A 437 16.94 -9.14 -3.68
C GLU A 437 17.30 -8.06 -4.72
N LEU A 438 17.66 -6.84 -4.31
CA LEU A 438 17.86 -5.74 -5.24
C LEU A 438 19.11 -5.88 -6.14
N PRO A 439 20.26 -6.41 -5.67
CA PRO A 439 21.45 -6.60 -6.50
C PRO A 439 21.35 -7.72 -7.54
N THR A 440 20.42 -8.67 -7.39
CA THR A 440 20.16 -9.71 -8.41
C THR A 440 19.38 -9.15 -9.60
N TYR A 441 18.74 -7.99 -9.45
CA TYR A 441 18.07 -7.29 -10.54
C TYR A 441 19.06 -6.42 -11.36
N ARG A 442 19.30 -6.79 -12.62
CA ARG A 442 20.18 -6.07 -13.58
C ARG A 442 19.73 -4.65 -13.99
N PHE A 443 18.75 -4.06 -13.31
CA PHE A 443 18.02 -2.86 -13.74
C PHE A 443 18.62 -1.52 -13.26
N ILE A 444 19.26 -1.48 -12.08
CA ILE A 444 19.82 -0.23 -11.53
C ILE A 444 21.33 -0.21 -11.74
N ARG A 445 21.81 0.72 -12.59
CA ARG A 445 23.24 1.03 -12.75
C ARG A 445 23.53 2.46 -12.28
N PRO A 446 24.58 2.68 -11.47
CA PRO A 446 25.56 1.70 -10.97
C PRO A 446 25.05 0.84 -9.81
N GLN A 447 25.63 -0.36 -9.64
CA GLN A 447 25.25 -1.33 -8.59
C GLN A 447 25.41 -0.76 -7.17
N ALA A 448 26.33 0.19 -6.97
CA ALA A 448 26.49 0.93 -5.73
C ALA A 448 25.24 1.76 -5.36
N LEU A 449 24.53 2.33 -6.34
CA LEU A 449 23.29 3.07 -6.13
C LEU A 449 22.15 2.11 -5.73
N ALA A 450 22.08 0.94 -6.38
CA ALA A 450 21.14 -0.11 -5.99
C ALA A 450 21.38 -0.56 -4.54
N GLN A 451 22.63 -0.83 -4.17
CA GLN A 451 22.99 -1.19 -2.81
C GLN A 451 22.69 -0.07 -1.80
N GLY A 452 22.91 1.20 -2.17
CA GLY A 452 22.55 2.35 -1.33
C GLY A 452 21.04 2.46 -1.10
N LEU A 453 20.24 2.33 -2.16
CA LEU A 453 18.78 2.34 -2.07
C LEU A 453 18.25 1.15 -1.28
N ALA A 454 18.80 -0.05 -1.50
CA ALA A 454 18.46 -1.25 -0.72
C ALA A 454 18.71 -1.03 0.77
N ARG A 455 19.87 -0.48 1.15
CA ARG A 455 20.21 -0.17 2.55
C ARG A 455 19.25 0.84 3.19
N LEU A 456 18.79 1.83 2.42
CA LEU A 456 17.80 2.81 2.88
C LEU A 456 16.43 2.18 3.08
N LEU A 457 15.98 1.36 2.12
CA LEU A 457 14.69 0.66 2.20
C LEU A 457 14.68 -0.34 3.37
N ASP A 458 15.74 -1.14 3.54
CA ASP A 458 15.92 -2.08 4.65
C ASP A 458 15.94 -1.36 6.02
N ALA A 459 16.39 -0.10 6.07
CA ALA A 459 16.39 0.69 7.30
C ALA A 459 15.01 1.31 7.61
N TRP A 460 14.18 1.57 6.61
CA TRP A 460 12.96 2.35 6.78
C TRP A 460 11.68 1.49 6.76
N VAL A 461 11.53 0.61 5.76
CA VAL A 461 10.27 -0.13 5.52
C VAL A 461 9.85 -1.00 6.69
N PRO A 462 10.75 -1.77 7.34
CA PRO A 462 10.34 -2.60 8.47
C PRO A 462 9.79 -1.82 9.67
N ARG A 463 10.16 -0.54 9.81
CA ARG A 463 9.71 0.34 10.90
C ARG A 463 8.30 0.91 10.69
N LEU A 464 7.72 0.74 9.50
CA LEU A 464 6.41 1.31 9.13
C LEU A 464 5.24 0.47 9.63
N ALA A 465 5.47 -0.83 9.80
CA ALA A 465 4.46 -1.77 10.27
C ALA A 465 4.28 -1.67 11.79
N ASP A 466 3.08 -1.98 12.26
CA ASP A 466 2.80 -2.04 13.70
C ASP A 466 3.36 -3.33 14.30
N ARG A 467 3.32 -4.42 13.52
CA ARG A 467 3.96 -5.70 13.82
C ARG A 467 4.69 -6.22 12.58
N VAL A 468 5.79 -6.93 12.81
CA VAL A 468 6.62 -7.56 11.78
C VAL A 468 6.72 -9.05 12.09
N ILE A 469 6.37 -9.87 11.12
CA ILE A 469 6.59 -11.31 11.10
C ILE A 469 7.85 -11.56 10.26
N ALA A 470 8.80 -12.32 10.78
CA ALA A 470 9.99 -12.73 10.06
C ALA A 470 10.04 -14.26 9.96
N ILE A 471 10.37 -14.78 8.77
CA ILE A 471 10.32 -16.23 8.53
C ILE A 471 11.53 -17.02 9.05
N SER A 472 12.59 -16.33 9.49
CA SER A 472 13.81 -16.97 9.97
C SER A 472 14.52 -16.14 11.05
N GLU A 473 15.35 -16.80 11.85
CA GLU A 473 16.15 -16.15 12.89
C GLU A 473 17.19 -15.19 12.32
N GLU A 474 17.78 -15.51 11.17
CA GLU A 474 18.71 -14.62 10.48
C GLU A 474 18.02 -13.30 10.10
N LEU A 475 16.77 -13.38 9.64
CA LEU A 475 15.98 -12.21 9.30
C LEU A 475 15.56 -11.43 10.56
N VAL A 476 15.26 -12.11 11.67
CA VAL A 476 15.01 -11.46 12.97
C VAL A 476 16.22 -10.66 13.42
N GLN A 477 17.42 -11.26 13.37
CA GLN A 477 18.66 -10.59 13.73
C GLN A 477 18.93 -9.39 12.82
N PHE A 478 18.75 -9.56 11.51
CA PHE A 478 18.89 -8.49 10.53
C PHE A 478 17.94 -7.31 10.84
N LEU A 479 16.65 -7.59 11.07
CA LEU A 479 15.65 -6.56 11.35
C LEU A 479 15.90 -5.85 12.69
N ARG A 480 16.40 -6.56 13.71
CA ARG A 480 16.84 -5.95 14.99
C ARG A 480 18.00 -4.99 14.78
N GLN A 481 19.02 -5.37 14.00
CA GLN A 481 20.14 -4.49 13.66
C GLN A 481 19.69 -3.24 12.90
N ARG A 482 18.58 -3.33 12.15
CA ARG A 482 17.92 -2.19 11.48
C ARG A 482 16.95 -1.42 12.38
N GLY A 483 16.91 -1.72 13.68
CA GLY A 483 16.17 -1.00 14.71
C GLY A 483 14.66 -1.22 14.68
N VAL A 484 14.21 -2.42 14.32
CA VAL A 484 12.86 -2.91 14.65
C VAL A 484 12.87 -3.36 16.12
N HIS A 485 11.96 -2.81 16.94
CA HIS A 485 11.88 -3.18 18.36
C HIS A 485 11.51 -4.66 18.55
N PRO A 486 12.13 -5.39 19.50
CA PRO A 486 11.84 -6.80 19.74
C PRO A 486 10.37 -7.10 20.00
N GLU A 487 9.66 -6.20 20.69
CA GLU A 487 8.22 -6.36 20.96
C GLU A 487 7.38 -6.37 19.69
N ARG A 488 7.82 -5.70 18.61
CA ARG A 488 7.08 -5.64 17.34
C ARG A 488 7.45 -6.78 16.41
N LEU A 489 8.45 -7.58 16.73
CA LEU A 489 9.06 -8.56 15.84
C LEU A 489 8.81 -9.98 16.36
N GLN A 490 8.16 -10.80 15.55
CA GLN A 490 7.91 -12.20 15.88
C GLN A 490 8.44 -13.12 14.78
N MET A 491 9.17 -14.16 15.18
CA MET A 491 9.63 -15.20 14.26
C MET A 491 8.49 -16.20 14.03
N ILE A 492 8.02 -16.32 12.79
CA ILE A 492 7.02 -17.31 12.40
C ILE A 492 7.50 -17.91 11.07
N PRO A 493 7.97 -19.17 11.06
CA PRO A 493 8.44 -19.81 9.84
C PRO A 493 7.29 -20.12 8.89
N LEU A 494 7.62 -20.53 7.67
CA LEU A 494 6.64 -21.02 6.70
C LEU A 494 5.99 -22.30 7.22
N GLY A 495 4.66 -22.40 7.02
CA GLY A 495 3.90 -23.60 7.34
C GLY A 495 4.18 -24.72 6.35
N ILE A 496 4.02 -25.96 6.81
CA ILE A 496 4.04 -27.16 5.98
C ILE A 496 2.72 -27.92 6.10
N ASP A 497 2.23 -28.43 4.97
CA ASP A 497 1.14 -29.40 4.95
C ASP A 497 1.68 -30.80 5.26
N THR A 498 1.62 -31.18 6.54
CA THR A 498 2.06 -32.51 6.98
C THR A 498 1.06 -33.61 6.62
N THR A 499 -0.16 -33.27 6.21
CA THR A 499 -1.19 -34.25 5.83
C THR A 499 -0.93 -34.84 4.44
N ALA A 500 -0.36 -34.05 3.52
CA ALA A 500 0.04 -34.50 2.19
C ALA A 500 1.03 -35.68 2.23
N PHE A 501 1.84 -35.78 3.28
CA PHE A 501 2.82 -36.85 3.48
C PHE A 501 2.26 -38.05 4.26
N ALA A 502 1.08 -37.93 4.87
CA ALA A 502 0.44 -39.02 5.61
C ALA A 502 -0.34 -39.99 4.70
N ALA A 503 -0.65 -39.57 3.47
CA ALA A 503 -1.45 -40.34 2.51
C ALA A 503 -0.68 -41.44 1.76
N VAL A 504 0.63 -41.61 2.04
CA VAL A 504 1.47 -42.57 1.32
C VAL A 504 1.27 -43.99 1.87
N VAL A 505 0.91 -44.92 0.99
CA VAL A 505 0.61 -46.31 1.36
C VAL A 505 1.84 -47.21 1.16
N PRO A 506 1.97 -48.34 1.90
CA PRO A 506 3.09 -49.27 1.75
C PRO A 506 3.32 -49.75 0.30
N SER A 507 2.27 -49.81 -0.53
CA SER A 507 2.37 -50.16 -1.95
C SER A 507 3.17 -49.14 -2.77
N ASP A 508 3.17 -47.85 -2.40
CA ASP A 508 3.96 -46.81 -3.09
C ASP A 508 5.47 -47.05 -2.91
N ARG A 509 5.88 -47.51 -1.71
CA ARG A 509 7.27 -47.89 -1.43
C ARG A 509 7.69 -49.09 -2.28
N ALA A 510 6.86 -50.13 -2.36
CA ALA A 510 7.16 -51.33 -3.16
C ALA A 510 7.32 -50.99 -4.65
N ALA A 511 6.40 -50.23 -5.22
CA ALA A 511 6.42 -49.85 -6.63
C ALA A 511 7.66 -49.02 -7.01
N LEU A 512 8.09 -48.09 -6.15
CA LEU A 512 9.31 -47.32 -6.41
C LEU A 512 10.58 -48.14 -6.27
N ARG A 513 10.64 -49.05 -5.28
CA ARG A 513 11.80 -49.94 -5.12
C ARG A 513 11.93 -50.92 -6.28
N GLU A 514 10.82 -51.38 -6.84
CA GLU A 514 10.80 -52.18 -8.07
C GLU A 514 11.27 -51.37 -9.28
N ARG A 515 10.72 -50.17 -9.49
CA ARG A 515 11.05 -49.29 -10.63
C ARG A 515 12.55 -49.00 -10.76
N PHE A 516 13.23 -48.82 -9.63
CA PHE A 516 14.67 -48.52 -9.58
C PHE A 516 15.53 -49.74 -9.24
N HIS A 517 14.96 -50.96 -9.28
CA HIS A 517 15.66 -52.22 -9.01
C HIS A 517 16.43 -52.22 -7.66
N LEU A 518 15.86 -51.58 -6.65
CA LEU A 518 16.51 -51.37 -5.34
C LEU A 518 16.45 -52.61 -4.45
N GLY A 519 15.50 -53.54 -4.67
CA GLY A 519 15.35 -54.75 -3.84
C GLY A 519 15.26 -54.41 -2.35
N ASP A 520 16.11 -55.03 -1.53
CA ASP A 520 16.27 -54.76 -0.08
C ASP A 520 17.45 -53.83 0.25
N ARG A 521 18.06 -53.18 -0.76
CA ARG A 521 19.19 -52.27 -0.56
C ARG A 521 18.80 -51.10 0.35
N PRO A 522 19.70 -50.65 1.25
CA PRO A 522 19.48 -49.43 2.02
C PRO A 522 19.48 -48.20 1.10
N VAL A 523 18.43 -47.39 1.14
CA VAL A 523 18.26 -46.24 0.24
C VAL A 523 18.53 -44.91 0.97
N VAL A 524 19.57 -44.21 0.54
CA VAL A 524 19.84 -42.82 0.88
C VAL A 524 19.18 -41.92 -0.16
N MET A 525 18.54 -40.85 0.26
CA MET A 525 17.82 -39.98 -0.67
C MET A 525 18.10 -38.49 -0.46
N TYR A 526 18.23 -37.80 -1.60
CA TYR A 526 18.28 -36.35 -1.69
C TYR A 526 17.19 -35.87 -2.65
N THR A 527 16.52 -34.77 -2.29
CA THR A 527 15.52 -34.12 -3.14
C THR A 527 15.87 -32.64 -3.36
N GLY A 528 15.84 -32.21 -4.62
CA GLY A 528 16.01 -30.81 -5.02
C GLY A 528 17.02 -30.62 -6.16
N ILE A 529 17.30 -29.36 -6.47
CA ILE A 529 18.19 -28.94 -7.57
C ILE A 529 19.65 -29.33 -7.32
N LEU A 530 20.47 -29.38 -8.38
CA LEU A 530 21.88 -29.79 -8.31
C LEU A 530 22.87 -28.62 -8.23
N ASP A 531 22.39 -27.39 -8.02
CA ASP A 531 23.23 -26.20 -7.92
C ASP A 531 24.35 -26.34 -6.87
N ARG A 532 25.50 -25.74 -7.16
CA ARG A 532 26.71 -25.78 -6.31
C ARG A 532 26.45 -25.42 -4.85
N PHE A 533 25.53 -24.50 -4.55
CA PHE A 533 25.26 -24.09 -3.17
C PHE A 533 24.52 -25.15 -2.35
N GLN A 534 23.89 -26.15 -2.99
CA GLN A 534 23.28 -27.29 -2.31
C GLN A 534 24.34 -28.27 -1.77
N ARG A 535 25.59 -28.15 -2.24
CA ARG A 535 26.74 -28.99 -1.87
C ARG A 535 26.52 -30.49 -2.07
N VAL A 536 25.95 -30.86 -3.21
CA VAL A 536 25.84 -32.27 -3.62
C VAL A 536 27.24 -32.92 -3.72
N ASP A 537 28.29 -32.13 -3.92
CA ASP A 537 29.69 -32.59 -3.83
C ASP A 537 30.03 -33.20 -2.47
N TYR A 538 29.54 -32.61 -1.37
CA TYR A 538 29.71 -33.17 -0.03
C TYR A 538 28.93 -34.47 0.15
N LEU A 539 27.71 -34.53 -0.40
CA LEU A 539 26.90 -35.75 -0.35
C LEU A 539 27.55 -36.90 -1.11
N LEU A 540 28.12 -36.67 -2.29
CA LEU A 540 28.79 -37.71 -3.07
C LEU A 540 30.06 -38.22 -2.36
N ARG A 541 30.86 -37.34 -1.76
CA ARG A 541 32.01 -37.75 -0.92
C ARG A 541 31.58 -38.50 0.32
N ALA A 542 30.52 -38.06 1.00
CA ALA A 542 29.92 -38.78 2.11
C ALA A 542 29.40 -40.16 1.68
N MET A 543 28.83 -40.27 0.47
CA MET A 543 28.35 -41.54 -0.07
C MET A 543 29.50 -42.51 -0.36
N HIS A 544 30.66 -42.03 -0.84
CA HIS A 544 31.85 -42.86 -0.97
C HIS A 544 32.23 -43.51 0.37
N HIS A 545 32.29 -42.74 1.45
CA HIS A 545 32.50 -43.25 2.82
C HIS A 545 31.41 -44.24 3.25
N VAL A 546 30.14 -43.99 2.90
CA VAL A 546 29.03 -44.91 3.19
C VAL A 546 29.22 -46.25 2.49
N VAL A 547 29.62 -46.25 1.21
CA VAL A 547 29.82 -47.47 0.41
C VAL A 547 31.00 -48.30 0.94
N GLU A 548 32.05 -47.67 1.46
CA GLU A 548 33.16 -48.39 2.12
C GLU A 548 32.69 -49.22 3.33
N HIS A 549 31.63 -48.77 4.03
CA HIS A 549 31.09 -49.43 5.22
C HIS A 549 29.86 -50.29 4.91
N ILE A 550 29.07 -49.91 3.92
CA ILE A 550 27.82 -50.56 3.49
C ILE A 550 27.82 -50.62 1.96
N PRO A 551 28.48 -51.62 1.34
CA PRO A 551 28.65 -51.69 -0.12
C PRO A 551 27.34 -51.79 -0.92
N THR A 552 26.26 -52.20 -0.28
CA THR A 552 24.92 -52.32 -0.88
C THR A 552 24.09 -51.05 -0.81
N ALA A 553 24.55 -50.00 -0.11
CA ALA A 553 23.82 -48.75 0.03
C ALA A 553 23.70 -48.03 -1.32
N HIS A 554 22.52 -47.48 -1.59
CA HIS A 554 22.19 -46.83 -2.87
C HIS A 554 21.67 -45.41 -2.64
N LEU A 555 22.19 -44.45 -3.40
CA LEU A 555 21.80 -43.04 -3.35
C LEU A 555 20.90 -42.68 -4.53
N LEU A 556 19.72 -42.15 -4.23
CA LEU A 556 18.83 -41.54 -5.22
C LEU A 556 18.89 -40.01 -5.13
N LEU A 557 19.41 -39.38 -6.19
CA LEU A 557 19.43 -37.93 -6.37
C LEU A 557 18.20 -37.49 -7.17
N VAL A 558 17.10 -37.20 -6.48
CA VAL A 558 15.83 -36.78 -7.10
C VAL A 558 15.86 -35.27 -7.38
N THR A 559 15.95 -34.88 -8.65
CA THR A 559 16.12 -33.48 -9.09
C THR A 559 15.01 -33.02 -10.03
N ASN A 560 14.54 -31.79 -9.86
CA ASN A 560 13.47 -31.20 -10.68
C ASN A 560 13.91 -30.04 -11.57
N VAL A 561 15.09 -29.47 -11.30
CA VAL A 561 15.71 -28.43 -12.11
C VAL A 561 17.21 -28.71 -12.10
N ALA A 562 17.71 -29.19 -13.23
CA ALA A 562 19.14 -29.37 -13.46
C ALA A 562 19.45 -28.93 -14.88
N THR A 563 20.47 -28.09 -15.04
CA THR A 563 21.00 -27.79 -16.38
C THR A 563 21.81 -28.97 -16.89
N ALA A 564 22.00 -29.06 -18.20
CA ALA A 564 22.88 -30.08 -18.79
C ALA A 564 24.30 -30.02 -18.17
N GLU A 565 24.77 -28.81 -17.85
CA GLU A 565 26.06 -28.58 -17.19
C GLU A 565 26.08 -29.14 -15.76
N ASP A 566 25.03 -28.91 -14.96
CA ASP A 566 24.94 -29.45 -13.59
C ASP A 566 24.88 -30.98 -13.57
N LEU A 567 24.13 -31.58 -14.50
CA LEU A 567 24.06 -33.03 -14.66
C LEU A 567 25.43 -33.62 -15.04
N GLN A 568 26.12 -33.00 -16.00
CA GLN A 568 27.44 -33.44 -16.44
C GLN A 568 28.48 -33.31 -15.32
N ALA A 569 28.48 -32.21 -14.56
CA ALA A 569 29.37 -32.01 -13.43
C ALA A 569 29.11 -33.02 -12.30
N CYS A 570 27.84 -33.32 -12.02
CA CYS A 570 27.45 -34.33 -11.04
C CYS A 570 27.89 -35.74 -11.49
N GLN A 571 27.68 -36.08 -12.76
CA GLN A 571 28.09 -37.37 -13.33
C GLN A 571 29.60 -37.56 -13.28
N ALA A 572 30.38 -36.54 -13.68
CA ALA A 572 31.84 -36.60 -13.63
C ALA A 572 32.38 -36.84 -12.21
N MET A 573 31.70 -36.30 -11.19
CA MET A 573 32.07 -36.55 -9.80
C MET A 573 31.69 -37.96 -9.33
N ILE A 574 30.55 -38.50 -9.75
CA ILE A 574 30.17 -39.90 -9.52
C ILE A 574 31.22 -40.83 -10.13
N ASP A 575 31.64 -40.54 -11.36
CA ASP A 575 32.64 -41.34 -12.08
C ASP A 575 34.01 -41.28 -11.38
N GLY A 576 34.45 -40.09 -10.99
CA GLY A 576 35.72 -39.88 -10.30
C GLY A 576 35.79 -40.48 -8.90
N LEU A 577 34.63 -40.74 -8.26
CA LEU A 577 34.53 -41.40 -6.95
C LEU A 577 34.23 -42.91 -7.06
N GLY A 578 34.06 -43.44 -8.28
CA GLY A 578 33.77 -44.86 -8.50
C GLY A 578 32.38 -45.29 -8.03
N LEU A 579 31.39 -44.39 -8.05
CA LEU A 579 30.04 -44.61 -7.49
C LEU A 579 28.96 -44.91 -8.54
N GLN A 580 29.34 -45.30 -9.76
CA GLN A 580 28.42 -45.44 -10.90
C GLN A 580 27.33 -46.50 -10.68
N GLN A 581 27.57 -47.48 -9.81
CA GLN A 581 26.63 -48.57 -9.52
C GLN A 581 25.76 -48.27 -8.28
N GLN A 582 26.08 -47.21 -7.54
CA GLN A 582 25.47 -46.88 -6.25
C GLN A 582 24.70 -45.54 -6.26
N VAL A 583 24.79 -44.76 -7.34
CA VAL A 583 24.16 -43.43 -7.42
C VAL A 583 23.33 -43.32 -8.70
N ASP A 584 22.03 -43.08 -8.56
CA ASP A 584 21.15 -42.72 -9.68
C ASP A 584 20.72 -41.25 -9.57
N ILE A 585 20.87 -40.52 -10.69
CA ILE A 585 20.25 -39.20 -10.85
C ILE A 585 18.87 -39.39 -11.46
N VAL A 586 17.83 -39.02 -10.71
CA VAL A 586 16.43 -39.21 -11.09
C VAL A 586 15.81 -37.85 -11.42
N PRO A 587 15.59 -37.53 -12.71
CA PRO A 587 14.84 -36.34 -13.08
C PRO A 587 13.37 -36.53 -12.69
N HIS A 588 12.78 -35.54 -12.03
CA HIS A 588 11.39 -35.58 -11.63
C HIS A 588 10.70 -34.23 -11.84
N THR A 589 9.45 -34.22 -12.30
CA THR A 589 8.79 -33.00 -12.81
C THR A 589 7.73 -32.39 -11.88
N ALA A 590 7.18 -33.13 -10.92
CA ALA A 590 6.06 -32.69 -10.09
C ALA A 590 6.39 -32.68 -8.58
N PHE A 591 5.98 -31.63 -7.85
CA PHE A 591 6.12 -31.62 -6.39
C PHE A 591 5.28 -32.72 -5.72
N GLU A 592 4.19 -33.14 -6.36
CA GLU A 592 3.21 -34.10 -5.86
C GLU A 592 3.75 -35.53 -5.71
N ASP A 593 4.83 -35.90 -6.40
CA ASP A 593 5.42 -37.24 -6.26
C ASP A 593 6.50 -37.33 -5.18
N ILE A 594 6.94 -36.20 -4.61
CA ILE A 594 7.94 -36.18 -3.54
C ILE A 594 7.54 -37.08 -2.35
N PRO A 595 6.28 -37.08 -1.86
CA PRO A 595 5.85 -38.01 -0.80
C PRO A 595 6.12 -39.48 -1.13
N ARG A 596 5.89 -39.91 -2.38
CA ARG A 596 6.14 -41.29 -2.83
C ARG A 596 7.63 -41.61 -2.80
N PHE A 597 8.47 -40.73 -3.36
CA PHE A 597 9.93 -40.89 -3.32
C PHE A 597 10.43 -41.03 -1.88
N LEU A 598 9.99 -40.15 -0.98
CA LEU A 598 10.40 -40.20 0.41
C LEU A 598 9.97 -41.50 1.10
N ALA A 599 8.83 -42.09 0.75
CA ALA A 599 8.43 -43.38 1.31
C ALA A 599 9.42 -44.51 1.02
N ALA A 600 10.10 -44.48 -0.13
CA ALA A 600 11.15 -45.43 -0.50
C ALA A 600 12.49 -45.21 0.22
N ALA A 601 12.76 -43.99 0.72
CA ALA A 601 13.99 -43.66 1.42
C ALA A 601 14.06 -44.29 2.82
N ASP A 602 15.25 -44.75 3.20
CA ASP A 602 15.59 -45.21 4.54
C ASP A 602 16.31 -44.11 5.33
N VAL A 603 17.17 -43.31 4.67
CA VAL A 603 17.79 -42.11 5.22
C VAL A 603 17.70 -40.96 4.22
N THR A 604 17.42 -39.75 4.70
CA THR A 604 17.38 -38.53 3.89
C THR A 604 18.49 -37.57 4.29
N VAL A 605 19.03 -36.81 3.34
CA VAL A 605 20.22 -35.99 3.59
C VAL A 605 20.03 -34.54 3.15
N VAL A 606 20.44 -33.59 4.00
CA VAL A 606 20.54 -32.16 3.68
C VAL A 606 22.02 -31.75 3.72
N PRO A 607 22.75 -31.84 2.60
CA PRO A 607 24.19 -31.61 2.56
C PRO A 607 24.56 -30.11 2.50
N ARG A 608 23.63 -29.21 2.80
CA ARG A 608 23.87 -27.76 2.73
C ARG A 608 24.36 -27.23 4.09
N PRO A 609 25.60 -26.74 4.23
CA PRO A 609 26.09 -26.19 5.51
C PRO A 609 25.41 -24.86 5.84
N HIS A 610 25.45 -23.90 4.91
CA HIS A 610 24.83 -22.60 5.13
C HIS A 610 23.50 -22.46 4.39
N CYS A 611 22.40 -22.34 5.15
CA CYS A 611 21.07 -22.09 4.61
C CYS A 611 20.41 -20.89 5.30
N PRO A 612 20.18 -19.75 4.62
CA PRO A 612 19.31 -18.71 5.15
C PRO A 612 17.87 -19.23 5.17
N GLY A 613 17.24 -19.28 6.35
CA GLY A 613 15.91 -19.84 6.53
C GLY A 613 15.83 -21.37 6.42
N PHE A 614 14.59 -21.90 6.47
CA PHE A 614 14.34 -23.34 6.44
C PHE A 614 14.60 -23.95 5.05
N PRO A 615 15.44 -25.00 4.93
CA PRO A 615 15.52 -25.75 3.69
C PRO A 615 14.17 -26.43 3.40
N VAL A 616 13.56 -26.16 2.24
CA VAL A 616 12.25 -26.75 1.87
C VAL A 616 12.29 -28.29 1.92
N LYS A 617 13.40 -28.90 1.50
CA LYS A 617 13.59 -30.35 1.57
C LYS A 617 13.58 -30.89 3.00
N LEU A 618 14.15 -30.14 3.96
CA LEU A 618 14.10 -30.50 5.37
C LEU A 618 12.66 -30.55 5.86
N LEU A 619 11.85 -29.55 5.48
CA LEU A 619 10.42 -29.53 5.80
C LEU A 619 9.74 -30.81 5.30
N ASN A 620 9.97 -31.18 4.04
CA ASN A 620 9.41 -32.40 3.45
C ASN A 620 9.87 -33.68 4.17
N TYR A 621 11.13 -33.76 4.60
CA TYR A 621 11.66 -34.93 5.31
C TYR A 621 11.05 -35.08 6.70
N MET A 622 10.93 -33.97 7.44
CA MET A 622 10.25 -33.94 8.74
C MET A 622 8.77 -34.31 8.58
N ALA A 623 8.09 -33.74 7.58
CA ALA A 623 6.71 -34.11 7.28
C ALA A 623 6.58 -35.58 6.84
N ALA A 624 7.55 -36.16 6.14
CA ALA A 624 7.52 -37.60 5.84
C ALA A 624 7.90 -38.50 7.02
N GLY A 625 8.33 -37.93 8.16
CA GLY A 625 8.86 -38.67 9.31
C GLY A 625 10.10 -39.48 8.97
N LYS A 626 10.89 -39.00 8.00
CA LYS A 626 12.07 -39.72 7.52
C LYS A 626 13.29 -39.42 8.39
N PRO A 627 14.18 -40.40 8.60
CA PRO A 627 15.45 -40.16 9.30
C PRO A 627 16.30 -39.16 8.51
N ILE A 628 16.92 -38.21 9.20
CA ILE A 628 17.60 -37.07 8.56
C ILE A 628 19.04 -36.97 9.05
N VAL A 629 19.97 -36.79 8.10
CA VAL A 629 21.35 -36.39 8.36
C VAL A 629 21.60 -35.03 7.71
N LEU A 630 22.16 -34.07 8.45
CA LEU A 630 22.32 -32.72 7.95
C LEU A 630 23.41 -31.94 8.70
N PHE A 631 23.86 -30.86 8.07
CA PHE A 631 24.76 -29.90 8.69
C PHE A 631 24.06 -28.97 9.70
N GLU A 632 24.80 -28.50 10.70
CA GLU A 632 24.33 -27.63 11.78
C GLU A 632 23.61 -26.38 11.27
N GLY A 633 24.18 -25.69 10.27
CA GLY A 633 23.55 -24.48 9.71
C GLY A 633 22.22 -24.74 8.99
N SER A 634 21.89 -26.00 8.68
CA SER A 634 20.59 -26.42 8.14
C SER A 634 19.62 -26.97 9.20
N ALA A 635 20.00 -27.12 10.46
CA ALA A 635 19.19 -27.83 11.46
C ALA A 635 17.97 -27.06 11.97
N LYS A 636 18.00 -25.72 11.97
CA LYS A 636 16.84 -24.84 12.22
C LYS A 636 15.92 -25.28 13.38
N GLY A 637 16.52 -25.60 14.52
CA GLY A 637 15.82 -26.01 15.74
C GLY A 637 15.86 -27.52 16.02
N LEU A 638 16.27 -28.34 15.05
CA LEU A 638 16.54 -29.76 15.28
C LEU A 638 17.82 -29.93 16.10
N GLN A 639 17.82 -30.97 16.94
CA GLN A 639 18.90 -31.27 17.89
C GLN A 639 19.49 -32.64 17.58
N HIS A 640 20.81 -32.75 17.68
CA HIS A 640 21.57 -33.98 17.41
C HIS A 640 21.06 -35.13 18.28
N ARG A 641 20.81 -36.30 17.67
CA ARG A 641 20.30 -37.54 18.32
C ARG A 641 18.95 -37.40 19.06
N GLN A 642 18.29 -36.26 18.95
CA GLN A 642 16.90 -36.10 19.39
C GLN A 642 15.95 -36.10 18.19
N HIS A 643 16.26 -35.32 17.16
CA HIS A 643 15.41 -35.18 15.97
C HIS A 643 16.11 -35.64 14.69
N ALA A 644 17.44 -35.49 14.62
CA ALA A 644 18.24 -35.82 13.44
C ALA A 644 19.69 -36.08 13.82
N MET A 645 20.48 -36.61 12.87
CA MET A 645 21.94 -36.61 12.97
C MET A 645 22.46 -35.27 12.45
N VAL A 646 22.69 -34.34 13.37
CA VAL A 646 23.28 -33.03 13.08
C VAL A 646 24.80 -33.13 13.17
N VAL A 647 25.52 -32.67 12.14
CA VAL A 647 26.99 -32.72 12.07
C VAL A 647 27.57 -31.33 11.81
N ALA A 648 28.85 -31.15 12.12
CA ALA A 648 29.54 -29.88 11.94
C ALA A 648 29.55 -29.44 10.47
N ASP A 649 29.33 -28.14 10.22
CA ASP A 649 29.30 -27.58 8.88
C ASP A 649 30.59 -27.94 8.09
N HIS A 650 30.42 -28.36 6.83
CA HIS A 650 31.49 -28.76 5.91
C HIS A 650 32.20 -30.09 6.20
N ASP A 651 31.88 -30.76 7.31
CA ASP A 651 32.41 -32.09 7.64
C ASP A 651 31.62 -33.20 6.93
N TRP A 652 31.96 -33.44 5.65
CA TRP A 652 31.33 -34.47 4.84
C TRP A 652 31.65 -35.90 5.32
N GLN A 653 32.73 -36.11 6.10
CA GLN A 653 33.05 -37.41 6.70
C GLN A 653 32.08 -37.71 7.84
N ALA A 654 31.86 -36.75 8.74
CA ALA A 654 30.84 -36.86 9.77
C ALA A 654 29.43 -37.02 9.17
N LEU A 655 29.14 -36.34 8.06
CA LEU A 655 27.90 -36.54 7.30
C LEU A 655 27.76 -38.01 6.84
N GLY A 656 28.81 -38.58 6.27
CA GLY A 656 28.87 -40.00 5.89
C GLY A 656 28.67 -40.94 7.09
N GLN A 657 29.38 -40.68 8.19
CA GLN A 657 29.25 -41.48 9.42
C GLN A 657 27.84 -41.40 10.03
N GLY A 658 27.20 -40.24 9.94
CA GLY A 658 25.80 -40.06 10.34
C GLY A 658 24.85 -40.91 9.51
N ILE A 659 25.07 -41.01 8.20
CA ILE A 659 24.30 -41.87 7.30
C ILE A 659 24.53 -43.35 7.68
N VAL A 660 25.78 -43.79 7.81
CA VAL A 660 26.12 -45.18 8.22
C VAL A 660 25.42 -45.55 9.52
N THR A 661 25.48 -44.66 10.53
CA THR A 661 24.85 -44.87 11.84
C THR A 661 23.35 -45.12 11.72
N LEU A 662 22.64 -44.32 10.92
CA LEU A 662 21.19 -44.49 10.76
C LEU A 662 20.81 -45.70 9.90
N LEU A 663 21.64 -46.08 8.93
CA LEU A 663 21.42 -47.29 8.13
C LEU A 663 21.66 -48.57 8.95
N GLN A 664 22.61 -48.55 9.90
CA GLN A 664 22.93 -49.68 10.77
C GLN A 664 22.00 -49.82 11.99
N ASP A 665 21.39 -48.72 12.45
CA ASP A 665 20.43 -48.72 13.56
C ASP A 665 19.04 -48.22 13.11
N PRO A 666 18.20 -49.10 12.51
CA PRO A 666 16.86 -48.75 12.06
C PRO A 666 15.94 -48.25 13.18
N ALA A 667 16.15 -48.72 14.42
CA ALA A 667 15.34 -48.31 15.57
C ALA A 667 15.65 -46.85 15.95
N LEU A 668 16.93 -46.47 15.97
CA LEU A 668 17.33 -45.07 16.13
C LEU A 668 16.80 -44.23 14.96
N ALA A 669 16.96 -44.69 13.73
CA ALA A 669 16.50 -43.97 12.54
C ALA A 669 15.00 -43.67 12.61
N GLN A 670 14.18 -44.68 12.88
CA GLN A 670 12.73 -44.54 13.02
C GLN A 670 12.37 -43.56 14.16
N ARG A 671 13.04 -43.67 15.32
CA ARG A 671 12.81 -42.78 16.47
C ARG A 671 13.11 -41.33 16.12
N LEU A 672 14.24 -41.05 15.47
CA LEU A 672 14.62 -39.70 15.06
C LEU A 672 13.63 -39.14 14.03
N GLY A 673 13.27 -39.92 13.01
CA GLY A 673 12.28 -39.52 12.01
C GLY A 673 10.92 -39.18 12.62
N GLN A 674 10.42 -39.99 13.55
CA GLN A 674 9.18 -39.74 14.28
C GLN A 674 9.27 -38.49 15.18
N ASN A 675 10.40 -38.28 15.84
CA ASN A 675 10.63 -37.08 16.64
C ASN A 675 10.63 -35.81 15.77
N ALA A 676 11.29 -35.87 14.61
CA ALA A 676 11.29 -34.77 13.64
C ALA A 676 9.88 -34.47 13.11
N ARG A 677 9.08 -35.50 12.83
CA ARG A 677 7.67 -35.34 12.44
C ARG A 677 6.84 -34.66 13.52
N ARG A 678 6.92 -35.15 14.77
CA ARG A 678 6.21 -34.55 15.91
C ARG A 678 6.61 -33.09 16.11
N TRP A 679 7.91 -32.81 16.04
CA TRP A 679 8.41 -31.45 16.13
C TRP A 679 7.84 -30.55 15.02
N ALA A 680 7.79 -31.02 13.78
CA ALA A 680 7.19 -30.28 12.66
C ALA A 680 5.67 -30.10 12.81
N ASP A 681 4.94 -31.11 13.28
CA ASP A 681 3.50 -31.00 13.55
C ASP A 681 3.21 -29.96 14.65
N GLU A 682 4.04 -29.90 15.69
CA GLU A 682 3.93 -28.93 16.78
C GLU A 682 4.34 -27.51 16.38
N HIS A 683 5.38 -27.35 15.57
CA HIS A 683 6.02 -26.05 15.34
C HIS A 683 5.78 -25.44 13.96
N LEU A 684 5.51 -26.27 12.95
CA LEU A 684 5.49 -25.88 11.53
C LEU A 684 4.17 -26.22 10.83
N SER A 685 3.27 -26.97 11.44
CA SER A 685 1.96 -27.26 10.84
C SER A 685 1.14 -25.98 10.65
N TRP A 686 0.31 -25.94 9.60
CA TRP A 686 -0.58 -24.80 9.37
C TRP A 686 -1.44 -24.41 10.58
N PRO A 687 -2.03 -25.34 11.36
CA PRO A 687 -2.72 -24.98 12.60
C PRO A 687 -1.84 -24.25 13.62
N SER A 688 -0.59 -24.69 13.82
CA SER A 688 0.36 -24.04 14.73
C SER A 688 0.79 -22.66 14.22
N ILE A 689 1.14 -22.56 12.93
CA ILE A 689 1.54 -21.30 12.29
C ILE A 689 0.41 -20.28 12.34
N ILE A 690 -0.83 -20.67 12.00
CA ILE A 690 -1.98 -19.78 12.08
C ILE A 690 -2.24 -19.34 13.52
N GLY A 691 -2.10 -20.22 14.52
CA GLY A 691 -2.23 -19.84 15.92
C GLY A 691 -1.24 -18.75 16.34
N ARG A 692 0.01 -18.81 15.88
CA ARG A 692 1.02 -17.75 16.12
C ARG A 692 0.67 -16.46 15.38
N ILE A 693 0.15 -16.54 14.17
CA ILE A 693 -0.32 -15.37 13.41
C ILE A 693 -1.54 -14.72 14.10
N GLU A 694 -2.47 -15.50 14.63
CA GLU A 694 -3.61 -15.01 15.40
C GLU A 694 -3.16 -14.27 16.68
N GLN A 695 -2.10 -14.75 17.34
CA GLN A 695 -1.49 -14.03 18.48
C GLN A 695 -0.96 -12.65 18.07
N VAL A 696 -0.29 -12.54 16.91
CA VAL A 696 0.14 -11.25 16.34
C VAL A 696 -1.07 -10.33 16.14
N TYR A 697 -2.15 -10.85 15.58
CA TYR A 697 -3.38 -10.08 15.35
C TYR A 697 -4.05 -9.63 16.64
N ALA A 698 -4.16 -10.52 17.62
CA ALA A 698 -4.74 -10.22 18.93
C ALA A 698 -3.94 -9.13 19.64
N ALA A 699 -2.61 -9.29 19.71
CA ALA A 699 -1.71 -8.31 20.31
C ALA A 699 -1.68 -6.95 19.58
N LEU A 700 -2.22 -6.88 18.36
CA LEU A 700 -2.33 -5.66 17.57
C LEU A 700 -3.70 -4.98 17.69
N LEU A 701 -4.77 -5.76 17.87
CA LEU A 701 -6.15 -5.27 17.90
C LEU A 701 -6.70 -5.08 19.31
N GLU A 702 -6.12 -5.73 20.31
CA GLU A 702 -6.57 -5.67 21.70
C GLU A 702 -5.66 -4.74 22.50
N PRO A 703 -6.22 -3.73 23.21
CA PRO A 703 -5.41 -2.83 24.00
C PRO A 703 -4.67 -3.61 25.09
N ALA A 704 -3.39 -3.31 25.27
CA ALA A 704 -2.61 -3.85 26.39
C ALA A 704 -3.39 -3.60 27.68
N ARG A 705 -3.68 -4.66 28.43
CA ARG A 705 -4.22 -4.52 29.79
C ARG A 705 -3.21 -3.69 30.57
N GLU A 706 -3.53 -2.44 30.87
CA GLU A 706 -2.82 -1.71 31.91
C GLU A 706 -3.03 -2.50 33.20
N THR A 707 -2.04 -3.29 33.58
CA THR A 707 -1.88 -3.79 34.94
C THR A 707 -1.76 -2.55 35.82
N ARG A 708 -2.89 -2.14 36.42
CA ARG A 708 -2.94 -1.18 37.51
C ARG A 708 -2.74 -1.89 38.83
#